data_AF-A0A1M7QGB7-F1
#
_entry.id   AF-A0A1M7QGB7-F1
#
_cell.length_a   1.000
_cell.length_b   1.000
_cell.length_c   1.000
_cell.angle_alpha   90.00
_cell.angle_beta   90.00
_cell.angle_gamma   90.00
#
_symmetry.space_group_name_H-M   'P 1'
#
loop_
_entity.id
_entity.type
_entity.pdbx_description
1 polymer ?
#
loop_
_entity_poly.entity_id
_entity_poly.type
_entity_poly.pdbx_seq_one_letter_code
_entity_poly.pdbx_strand_id
1 'polypeptide(L)'
;MWAGSGVVMRVDLDVEHADLAGLPRFQMAARQVRRLAQVMYVTAGLGIAAGVLAFFVDLFSPGSLWMAVLVNSGAALLLLAAAAQSAKSVSVWRNMALGSSAATEPESDPLVEDAGWYERLLTRLSHSGESLVRQVGASTLWLAGWALLVLISIRSIWDLTLPGNDISSLASLAGSVMLLLAFGLLVFERQLHSDTQWPEAEPLCRLARMAIVVLLSGALCLFFSSADRVWPARLAVFIGLLPMAVAIEFLLRAVLSLFSPRNERLEPRLLASSFVADLLRWPPRPLLALQHELHNRFGIDLRQIWAFTYMRRAFLPVLAVVTALGWALTGVHEIPLQGRGIYERFGKPVEVFGPGLHAGLPWPFGRVLAVENGVVHELATSVSPASDVEQVADPAEGPPPASANRLWDASHINEKSQVIASSAGEKQSFQIVNMDVRFVYRIGLTDAAALAATYNSADVPALIRSTASRVLVHDFASRTLDELLGEQRGGLAQDIGEAVQADLQRLDSGVEILATVVEAIHPPAGAANAYHAVQAAQIGAQALISRERGAASDKANQAQLNASVAHDQASATAREVLATAQGADLQFGAERQAYSSAGQAFLLEHYLTRLNEGLGNAKLLILDHRLGGDNAPTLDLRSFTPPADPTAPRKAAQ
;
A
#
# COMPACT_ATOMS: atom_id res chain seq x y z
N MET A 1 52.31 40.55 24.12
CA MET A 1 53.13 39.34 24.28
C MET A 1 53.10 38.60 22.95
N TRP A 2 54.04 38.95 22.07
CA TRP A 2 54.11 38.50 20.68
C TRP A 2 54.82 37.14 20.65
N ALA A 3 54.06 36.04 20.61
CA ALA A 3 54.60 34.74 20.25
C ALA A 3 54.79 34.75 18.73
N GLY A 4 56.05 34.72 18.30
CA GLY A 4 56.42 34.75 16.88
C GLY A 4 55.67 33.69 16.09
N SER A 5 55.16 34.07 14.92
CA SER A 5 54.71 33.16 13.89
C SER A 5 55.89 32.30 13.45
N GLY A 6 56.08 31.17 14.13
CA GLY A 6 57.07 30.15 13.80
C GLY A 6 56.68 29.43 12.51
N VAL A 7 56.85 30.10 11.37
CA VAL A 7 57.00 29.39 10.11
C VAL A 7 58.31 28.64 10.25
N VAL A 8 58.23 27.34 10.52
CA VAL A 8 59.41 26.48 10.59
C VAL A 8 60.11 26.55 9.24
N MET A 9 61.28 27.19 9.23
CA MET A 9 62.08 27.36 8.02
C MET A 9 62.50 25.97 7.53
N ARG A 10 62.25 25.72 6.24
CA ARG A 10 62.62 24.46 5.58
C ARG A 10 64.12 24.35 5.57
N VAL A 11 64.60 23.13 5.77
CA VAL A 11 66.02 22.84 5.54
C VAL A 11 66.23 22.59 4.06
N ASP A 12 67.20 23.31 3.50
CA ASP A 12 67.77 23.07 2.18
C ASP A 12 69.14 22.44 2.36
N LEU A 13 69.34 21.23 1.83
CA LEU A 13 70.61 20.51 1.93
C LEU A 13 71.69 21.13 1.03
N ASP A 14 71.34 22.03 0.09
CA ASP A 14 72.28 22.74 -0.78
C ASP A 14 72.86 24.02 -0.15
N VAL A 15 72.24 24.54 0.92
CA VAL A 15 72.70 25.74 1.63
C VAL A 15 73.47 25.32 2.88
N GLU A 16 74.74 25.70 2.99
CA GLU A 16 75.65 25.34 4.07
C GLU A 16 75.27 26.03 5.40
N HIS A 17 74.14 25.65 6.00
CA HIS A 17 73.71 26.12 7.31
C HIS A 17 73.08 24.99 8.14
N ALA A 18 73.63 24.82 9.35
CA ALA A 18 73.13 24.09 10.51
C ALA A 18 73.43 22.58 10.61
N ASP A 19 74.09 22.23 11.72
CA ASP A 19 74.18 20.88 12.27
C ASP A 19 72.79 20.23 12.35
N LEU A 20 72.48 19.36 11.38
CA LEU A 20 71.20 18.63 11.29
C LEU A 20 70.94 17.81 12.55
N ALA A 21 72.01 17.37 13.23
CA ALA A 21 71.92 16.64 14.48
C ALA A 21 71.51 17.55 15.66
N GLY A 22 71.65 18.87 15.57
CA GLY A 22 71.22 19.84 16.58
C GLY A 22 69.71 20.15 16.57
N LEU A 23 68.97 19.74 15.53
CA LEU A 23 67.55 20.00 15.40
C LEU A 23 66.70 18.85 16.01
N PRO A 24 65.82 19.12 17.00
CA PRO A 24 65.07 18.07 17.69
C PRO A 24 64.13 17.28 16.76
N ARG A 25 63.57 17.94 15.73
CA ARG A 25 62.73 17.31 14.70
C ARG A 25 63.45 16.28 13.82
N PHE A 26 64.78 16.37 13.73
CA PHE A 26 65.62 15.42 13.01
C PHE A 26 66.00 14.25 13.94
N GLN A 27 66.49 14.51 15.15
CA GLN A 27 66.80 13.46 16.14
C GLN A 27 65.61 12.53 16.44
N MET A 28 64.39 13.07 16.49
CA MET A 28 63.18 12.30 16.76
C MET A 28 62.60 11.57 15.54
N ALA A 29 63.15 11.77 14.34
CA ALA A 29 62.59 11.27 13.08
C ALA A 29 62.40 9.74 13.08
N ALA A 30 63.39 8.97 13.54
CA ALA A 30 63.31 7.51 13.62
C ALA A 30 62.18 7.00 14.54
N ARG A 31 61.89 7.72 15.63
CA ARG A 31 60.77 7.40 16.54
C ARG A 31 59.44 7.79 15.92
N GLN A 32 59.38 8.95 15.26
CA GLN A 32 58.19 9.43 14.56
C GLN A 32 57.79 8.52 13.40
N VAL A 33 58.75 7.99 12.62
CA VAL A 33 58.46 7.04 11.52
C VAL A 33 57.74 5.79 12.04
N ARG A 34 58.20 5.21 13.16
CA ARG A 34 57.56 4.03 13.77
C ARG A 34 56.16 4.35 14.29
N ARG A 35 56.00 5.46 14.99
CA ARG A 35 54.71 5.89 15.54
C ARG A 35 53.69 6.21 14.45
N LEU A 36 54.09 6.93 13.41
CA LEU A 36 53.23 7.25 12.27
C LEU A 36 52.87 6.02 11.45
N ALA A 37 53.78 5.05 11.31
CA ALA A 37 53.46 3.77 10.69
C ALA A 37 52.39 3.00 11.49
N GLN A 38 52.51 2.93 12.82
CA GLN A 38 51.49 2.31 13.67
C GLN A 38 50.12 2.99 13.53
N VAL A 39 50.08 4.32 13.60
CA VAL A 39 48.82 5.08 13.43
C VAL A 39 48.23 4.83 12.05
N MET A 40 49.03 4.89 10.99
CA MET A 40 48.61 4.62 9.63
C MET A 40 48.00 3.23 9.49
N TYR A 41 48.68 2.16 9.95
CA TYR A 41 48.17 0.80 9.82
C TYR A 41 46.91 0.56 10.66
N VAL A 42 46.85 1.07 11.90
CA VAL A 42 45.68 0.92 12.77
C VAL A 42 44.47 1.64 12.18
N THR A 43 44.62 2.90 11.77
CA THR A 43 43.51 3.69 11.21
C THR A 43 43.09 3.20 9.83
N ALA A 44 44.03 2.78 8.97
CA ALA A 44 43.72 2.15 7.69
C ALA A 44 42.99 0.81 7.88
N GLY A 45 43.47 -0.04 8.81
CA GLY A 45 42.86 -1.33 9.09
C GLY A 45 41.43 -1.20 9.61
N LEU A 46 41.19 -0.29 10.57
CA LEU A 46 39.85 0.01 11.06
C LEU A 46 38.95 0.61 9.98
N GLY A 47 39.48 1.51 9.15
CA GLY A 47 38.73 2.12 8.05
C GLY A 47 38.31 1.11 6.98
N ILE A 48 39.21 0.21 6.58
CA ILE A 48 38.92 -0.89 5.65
C ILE A 48 37.92 -1.87 6.27
N ALA A 49 38.09 -2.25 7.55
CA ALA A 49 37.16 -3.14 8.23
C ALA A 49 35.74 -2.56 8.29
N ALA A 50 35.59 -1.26 8.55
CA ALA A 50 34.31 -0.56 8.50
C ALA A 50 33.70 -0.57 7.08
N GLY A 51 34.50 -0.38 6.04
CA GLY A 51 34.06 -0.47 4.65
C GLY A 51 33.63 -1.88 4.24
N VAL A 52 34.36 -2.91 4.66
CA VAL A 52 33.98 -4.32 4.43
C VAL A 52 32.67 -4.66 5.16
N LEU A 53 32.52 -4.22 6.41
CA LEU A 53 31.29 -4.42 7.16
C LEU A 53 30.11 -3.69 6.50
N ALA A 54 30.32 -2.46 6.00
CA ALA A 54 29.31 -1.73 5.26
C ALA A 54 28.88 -2.45 3.98
N PHE A 55 29.83 -3.04 3.23
CA PHE A 55 29.54 -3.84 2.04
C PHE A 55 28.67 -5.07 2.37
N PHE A 56 28.98 -5.78 3.46
CA PHE A 56 28.14 -6.90 3.90
C PHE A 56 26.75 -6.41 4.32
N VAL A 57 26.65 -5.31 5.05
CA VAL A 57 25.34 -4.74 5.44
C VAL A 57 24.51 -4.39 4.20
N ASP A 58 25.11 -3.76 3.19
CA ASP A 58 24.42 -3.39 1.94
C ASP A 58 23.86 -4.62 1.21
N LEU A 59 24.58 -5.75 1.23
CA LEU A 59 24.15 -7.01 0.60
C LEU A 59 22.87 -7.60 1.23
N PHE A 60 22.66 -7.41 2.54
CA PHE A 60 21.54 -7.99 3.28
C PHE A 60 20.43 -6.99 3.63
N SER A 61 20.76 -5.70 3.70
CA SER A 61 19.85 -4.62 4.10
C SER A 61 20.22 -3.33 3.35
N PRO A 62 19.91 -3.25 2.04
CA PRO A 62 20.16 -2.05 1.26
C PRO A 62 19.33 -0.88 1.79
N GLY A 63 19.90 0.33 1.75
CA GLY A 63 19.22 1.54 2.28
C GLY A 63 19.13 1.60 3.81
N SER A 64 20.02 0.91 4.52
CA SER A 64 20.08 0.93 5.98
C SER A 64 20.92 2.08 6.53
N LEU A 65 20.49 2.66 7.67
CA LEU A 65 21.26 3.67 8.43
C LEU A 65 22.70 3.20 8.75
N TRP A 66 22.87 1.89 8.95
CA TRP A 66 24.16 1.26 9.21
C TRP A 66 25.21 1.53 8.13
N MET A 67 24.78 1.56 6.87
CA MET A 67 25.66 1.81 5.73
C MET A 67 26.24 3.23 5.82
N ALA A 68 25.40 4.23 6.07
CA ALA A 68 25.83 5.62 6.19
C ALA A 68 26.81 5.83 7.35
N VAL A 69 26.53 5.24 8.51
CA VAL A 69 27.37 5.36 9.72
C VAL A 69 28.73 4.68 9.52
N LEU A 70 28.76 3.45 9.01
CA LEU A 70 30.00 2.68 8.83
C LEU A 70 30.88 3.28 7.74
N VAL A 71 30.30 3.69 6.60
CA VAL A 71 31.06 4.30 5.50
C VAL A 71 31.65 5.64 5.90
N ASN A 72 30.88 6.53 6.54
CA ASN A 72 31.41 7.83 6.97
C ASN A 72 32.50 7.69 8.04
N SER A 73 32.32 6.77 8.99
CA SER A 73 33.33 6.46 10.01
C SER A 73 34.60 5.86 9.41
N GLY A 74 34.44 4.92 8.47
CA GLY A 74 35.56 4.33 7.73
C GLY A 74 36.30 5.38 6.92
N ALA A 75 35.58 6.23 6.18
CA ALA A 75 36.14 7.32 5.41
C ALA A 75 36.98 8.28 6.25
N ALA A 76 36.48 8.66 7.43
CA ALA A 76 37.21 9.55 8.34
C ALA A 76 38.52 8.92 8.85
N LEU A 77 38.50 7.63 9.17
CA LEU A 77 39.70 6.87 9.59
C LEU A 77 40.70 6.69 8.44
N LEU A 78 40.23 6.45 7.22
CA LEU A 78 41.08 6.34 6.02
C LEU A 78 41.78 7.66 5.68
N LEU A 79 41.11 8.80 5.83
CA LEU A 79 41.74 10.11 5.66
C LEU A 79 42.80 10.40 6.73
N LEU A 80 42.55 9.97 7.98
CA LEU A 80 43.56 10.04 9.03
C LEU A 80 44.77 9.14 8.73
N ALA A 81 44.54 7.95 8.16
CA ALA A 81 45.59 7.07 7.70
C ALA A 81 46.41 7.68 6.57
N ALA A 82 45.74 8.29 5.59
CA ALA A 82 46.38 9.00 4.47
C ALA A 82 47.26 10.16 4.97
N ALA A 83 46.80 10.86 6.01
CA ALA A 83 47.58 11.93 6.62
C ALA A 83 48.77 11.43 7.43
N ALA A 84 48.62 10.34 8.19
CA ALA A 84 49.72 9.69 8.87
C ALA A 84 50.76 9.16 7.87
N GLN A 85 50.32 8.64 6.71
CA GLN A 85 51.20 8.21 5.62
C GLN A 85 51.96 9.39 5.01
N SER A 86 51.28 10.50 4.73
CA SER A 86 51.93 11.72 4.22
C SER A 86 52.96 12.25 5.22
N ALA A 87 52.62 12.32 6.51
CA ALA A 87 53.57 12.73 7.56
C ALA A 87 54.74 11.76 7.69
N LYS A 88 54.51 10.45 7.55
CA LYS A 88 55.57 9.43 7.60
C LYS A 88 56.59 9.65 6.50
N SER A 89 56.16 9.99 5.29
CA SER A 89 57.07 10.28 4.17
C SER A 89 58.03 11.44 4.47
N VAL A 90 57.57 12.47 5.19
CA VAL A 90 58.40 13.60 5.63
C VAL A 90 59.41 13.16 6.69
N SER A 91 58.97 12.39 7.70
CA SER A 91 59.87 11.88 8.75
C SER A 91 60.89 10.86 8.20
N VAL A 92 60.53 10.05 7.20
CA VAL A 92 61.46 9.14 6.52
C VAL A 92 62.55 9.94 5.80
N TRP A 93 62.16 11.00 5.07
CA TRP A 93 63.13 11.90 4.43
C TRP A 93 64.08 12.55 5.46
N ARG A 94 63.57 13.05 6.59
CA ARG A 94 64.41 13.60 7.68
C ARG A 94 65.38 12.55 8.26
N ASN A 95 64.92 11.31 8.41
CA ASN A 95 65.74 10.22 8.92
C ASN A 95 66.84 9.81 7.92
N MET A 96 66.54 9.85 6.61
CA MET A 96 67.52 9.61 5.55
C MET A 96 68.54 10.75 5.46
N ALA A 97 68.12 12.01 5.56
CA ALA A 97 69.00 13.18 5.54
C ALA A 97 70.02 13.21 6.70
N LEU A 98 69.67 12.63 7.87
CA LEU A 98 70.62 12.42 8.98
C LEU A 98 71.62 11.29 8.71
N GLY A 99 71.20 10.24 8.00
CA GLY A 99 72.03 9.07 7.69
C GLY A 99 72.91 9.25 6.45
N SER A 100 72.52 10.11 5.51
CA SER A 100 73.21 10.33 4.24
C SER A 100 74.52 11.14 4.34
N SER A 101 74.96 11.50 5.54
CA SER A 101 76.34 11.96 5.74
C SER A 101 77.37 10.83 5.52
N ALA A 102 76.93 9.59 5.31
CA ALA A 102 77.78 8.44 5.02
C ALA A 102 77.10 7.42 4.07
N ALA A 103 77.11 7.67 2.75
CA ALA A 103 77.11 6.61 1.72
C ALA A 103 77.22 7.17 0.28
N THR A 104 78.40 6.90 -0.28
CA THR A 104 78.78 6.42 -1.63
C THR A 104 77.79 6.53 -2.81
N GLU A 105 78.37 6.96 -3.94
CA GLU A 105 77.81 6.97 -5.31
C GLU A 105 77.12 5.65 -5.69
N PRO A 106 75.99 5.70 -6.44
CA PRO A 106 75.35 4.49 -6.94
C PRO A 106 76.20 3.82 -8.02
N GLU A 107 76.62 2.59 -7.73
CA GLU A 107 77.20 1.62 -8.66
C GLU A 107 76.19 1.34 -9.80
N SER A 108 76.64 1.49 -11.05
CA SER A 108 75.84 1.24 -12.24
C SER A 108 75.67 -0.26 -12.48
N ASP A 109 74.44 -0.77 -12.34
CA ASP A 109 74.09 -2.16 -12.64
C ASP A 109 74.15 -2.45 -14.17
N PRO A 110 74.59 -3.65 -14.58
CA PRO A 110 74.86 -3.97 -15.98
C PRO A 110 73.57 -4.21 -16.79
N LEU A 111 73.60 -3.79 -18.05
CA LEU A 111 72.54 -3.96 -19.04
C LEU A 111 72.24 -5.46 -19.27
N VAL A 112 71.00 -5.86 -18.97
CA VAL A 112 70.46 -7.19 -19.31
C VAL A 112 70.04 -7.17 -20.79
N GLU A 113 70.93 -7.64 -21.67
CA GLU A 113 70.65 -7.95 -23.08
C GLU A 113 70.17 -9.39 -23.23
N ASP A 114 68.89 -9.65 -22.94
CA ASP A 114 68.04 -10.62 -23.67
C ASP A 114 66.66 -10.71 -22.98
N ALA A 115 65.74 -9.82 -23.35
CA ALA A 115 64.39 -9.78 -22.80
C ALA A 115 63.31 -9.87 -23.90
N GLY A 116 62.37 -10.81 -23.72
CA GLY A 116 61.25 -11.06 -24.64
C GLY A 116 60.32 -9.85 -24.80
N TRP A 117 59.42 -9.84 -25.79
CA TRP A 117 58.51 -8.69 -26.02
C TRP A 117 57.63 -8.37 -24.79
N TYR A 118 57.27 -9.39 -24.01
CA TYR A 118 56.52 -9.26 -22.76
C TYR A 118 57.34 -8.57 -21.67
N GLU A 119 58.62 -8.95 -21.50
CA GLU A 119 59.55 -8.28 -20.57
C GLU A 119 59.90 -6.87 -21.01
N ARG A 120 59.96 -6.59 -22.33
CA ARG A 120 60.09 -5.23 -22.87
C ARG A 120 58.86 -4.36 -22.62
N LEU A 121 57.66 -4.94 -22.69
CA LEU A 121 56.42 -4.23 -22.36
C LEU A 121 56.32 -3.98 -20.85
N LEU A 122 56.67 -4.97 -20.02
CA LEU A 122 56.76 -4.82 -18.57
C LEU A 122 57.85 -3.83 -18.15
N THR A 123 59.01 -3.80 -18.81
CA THR A 123 60.09 -2.83 -18.51
C THR A 123 59.75 -1.43 -19.01
N ARG A 124 59.00 -1.29 -20.12
CA ARG A 124 58.44 0.02 -20.53
C ARG A 124 57.35 0.49 -19.59
N LEU A 125 56.46 -0.39 -19.13
CA LEU A 125 55.46 -0.05 -18.11
C LEU A 125 56.12 0.22 -16.77
N SER A 126 57.17 -0.51 -16.39
CA SER A 126 57.90 -0.30 -15.15
C SER A 126 58.70 0.98 -15.22
N HIS A 127 59.40 1.30 -16.31
CA HIS A 127 60.12 2.57 -16.46
C HIS A 127 59.17 3.76 -16.64
N SER A 128 58.02 3.59 -17.31
CA SER A 128 56.98 4.63 -17.37
C SER A 128 56.34 4.83 -15.99
N GLY A 129 56.10 3.74 -15.26
CA GLY A 129 55.60 3.78 -13.88
C GLY A 129 56.62 4.37 -12.90
N GLU A 130 57.89 4.01 -13.02
CA GLU A 130 59.00 4.53 -12.21
C GLU A 130 59.29 5.99 -12.52
N SER A 131 59.24 6.41 -13.79
CA SER A 131 59.41 7.82 -14.15
C SER A 131 58.24 8.67 -13.67
N LEU A 132 57.00 8.18 -13.77
CA LEU A 132 55.83 8.82 -13.16
C LEU A 132 55.92 8.86 -11.63
N VAL A 133 56.34 7.77 -10.97
CA VAL A 133 56.51 7.72 -9.51
C VAL A 133 57.66 8.62 -9.04
N ARG A 134 58.74 8.78 -9.82
CA ARG A 134 59.84 9.72 -9.52
C ARG A 134 59.40 11.17 -9.70
N GLN A 135 58.64 11.49 -10.75
CA GLN A 135 58.13 12.86 -10.98
C GLN A 135 57.04 13.26 -9.98
N VAL A 136 56.06 12.38 -9.75
CA VAL A 136 54.88 12.67 -8.92
C VAL A 136 55.14 12.38 -7.45
N GLY A 137 55.81 11.27 -7.14
CA GLY A 137 56.02 10.72 -5.80
C GLY A 137 55.10 9.60 -5.41
N ALA A 138 55.64 8.59 -4.73
CA ALA A 138 54.81 7.58 -4.11
C ALA A 138 53.81 8.19 -3.10
N SER A 139 54.22 9.18 -2.30
CA SER A 139 53.39 9.77 -1.25
C SER A 139 52.16 10.54 -1.76
N THR A 140 52.26 11.20 -2.92
CA THR A 140 51.19 11.98 -3.56
C THR A 140 50.18 11.06 -4.24
N LEU A 141 50.64 10.01 -4.92
CA LEU A 141 49.79 8.98 -5.53
C LEU A 141 48.96 8.24 -4.48
N TRP A 142 49.58 7.85 -3.35
CA TRP A 142 48.85 7.23 -2.24
C TRP A 142 47.82 8.18 -1.62
N LEU A 143 48.17 9.46 -1.42
CA LEU A 143 47.23 10.46 -0.91
C LEU A 143 46.02 10.63 -1.84
N ALA A 144 46.25 10.71 -3.15
CA ALA A 144 45.19 10.78 -4.16
C ALA A 144 44.33 9.51 -4.16
N GLY A 145 44.95 8.32 -4.03
CA GLY A 145 44.25 7.04 -3.97
C GLY A 145 43.30 6.93 -2.78
N TRP A 146 43.78 7.25 -1.57
CA TRP A 146 42.92 7.28 -0.37
C TRP A 146 41.78 8.29 -0.49
N ALA A 147 42.07 9.49 -0.99
CA ALA A 147 41.06 10.53 -1.18
C ALA A 147 39.99 10.12 -2.19
N LEU A 148 40.39 9.53 -3.33
CA LEU A 148 39.47 9.04 -4.36
C LEU A 148 38.58 7.91 -3.82
N LEU A 149 39.16 6.95 -3.11
CA LEU A 149 38.42 5.85 -2.49
C LEU A 149 37.35 6.40 -1.54
N VAL A 150 37.70 7.36 -0.68
CA VAL A 150 36.76 8.00 0.24
C VAL A 150 35.63 8.71 -0.51
N LEU A 151 35.94 9.44 -1.59
CA LEU A 151 34.91 10.11 -2.40
C LEU A 151 33.93 9.13 -3.05
N ILE A 152 34.45 8.02 -3.58
CA ILE A 152 33.61 6.95 -4.16
C ILE A 152 32.72 6.34 -3.09
N SER A 153 33.27 6.01 -1.91
CA SER A 153 32.51 5.44 -0.80
C SER A 153 31.40 6.36 -0.29
N ILE A 154 31.66 7.66 -0.09
CA ILE A 154 30.61 8.58 0.38
C ILE A 154 29.56 8.83 -0.72
N ARG A 155 29.96 8.83 -2.00
CA ARG A 155 29.02 9.00 -3.12
C ARG A 155 28.04 7.84 -3.25
N SER A 156 28.43 6.61 -2.90
CA SER A 156 27.57 5.43 -3.01
C SER A 156 26.45 5.38 -1.96
N ILE A 157 26.61 6.08 -0.83
CA ILE A 157 25.64 6.08 0.28
C ILE A 157 24.75 7.33 0.34
N TRP A 158 24.88 8.24 -0.63
CA TRP A 158 24.24 9.55 -0.56
C TRP A 158 22.75 9.49 -0.88
N ASP A 159 21.94 9.31 0.16
CA ASP A 159 20.48 9.30 0.09
C ASP A 159 19.85 9.98 1.33
N LEU A 160 19.10 11.06 1.13
CA LEU A 160 18.43 11.80 2.21
C LEU A 160 17.03 11.25 2.55
N THR A 161 16.56 10.25 1.81
CA THR A 161 15.24 9.62 1.97
C THR A 161 15.23 8.38 2.87
N LEU A 162 16.38 8.06 3.49
CA LEU A 162 16.51 6.90 4.38
C LEU A 162 15.45 6.91 5.51
N PRO A 163 14.71 5.79 5.70
CA PRO A 163 13.72 5.67 6.75
C PRO A 163 14.36 5.59 8.15
N GLY A 164 13.56 5.85 9.18
CA GLY A 164 13.96 5.62 10.56
C GLY A 164 13.94 4.13 10.90
N ASN A 165 14.97 3.64 11.61
CA ASN A 165 15.03 2.25 12.07
C ASN A 165 14.90 2.19 13.59
N ASP A 166 14.23 1.16 14.10
CA ASP A 166 14.18 0.92 15.53
C ASP A 166 15.54 0.51 16.12
N ILE A 167 15.71 0.82 17.40
CA ILE A 167 16.95 0.58 18.13
C ILE A 167 17.13 -0.94 18.31
N SER A 168 18.15 -1.49 17.66
CA SER A 168 18.59 -2.86 17.93
C SER A 168 19.70 -2.88 19.00
N SER A 169 19.81 -3.98 19.75
CA SER A 169 20.90 -4.21 20.70
C SER A 169 22.28 -4.13 20.03
N LEU A 170 22.35 -4.56 18.76
CA LEU A 170 23.53 -4.43 17.91
C LEU A 170 23.91 -2.95 17.68
N ALA A 171 22.93 -2.07 17.45
CA ALA A 171 23.15 -0.63 17.26
C ALA A 171 23.78 0.02 18.49
N SER A 172 23.29 -0.30 19.69
CA SER A 172 23.89 0.18 20.95
C SER A 172 25.31 -0.33 21.18
N LEU A 173 25.61 -1.59 20.81
CA LEU A 173 26.96 -2.14 20.90
C LEU A 173 27.91 -1.42 19.92
N ALA A 174 27.49 -1.25 18.67
CA ALA A 174 28.27 -0.55 17.67
C ALA A 174 28.51 0.93 18.05
N GLY A 175 27.49 1.63 18.54
CA GLY A 175 27.64 2.99 19.07
C GLY A 175 28.65 3.07 20.21
N SER A 176 28.68 2.07 21.10
CA SER A 176 29.66 1.98 22.19
C SER A 176 31.09 1.74 21.68
N VAL A 177 31.26 0.90 20.65
CA VAL A 177 32.57 0.69 19.99
C VAL A 177 33.05 1.99 19.33
N MET A 178 32.16 2.75 18.69
CA MET A 178 32.50 4.04 18.10
C MET A 178 32.93 5.08 19.15
N LEU A 179 32.29 5.10 20.32
CA LEU A 179 32.71 5.93 21.45
C LEU A 179 34.10 5.53 21.96
N LEU A 180 34.40 4.23 22.06
CA LEU A 180 35.73 3.74 22.46
C LEU A 180 36.80 4.14 21.44
N LEU A 181 36.52 4.05 20.14
CA LEU A 181 37.42 4.51 19.09
C LEU A 181 37.62 6.03 19.14
N ALA A 182 36.55 6.81 19.35
CA ALA A 182 36.62 8.25 19.52
C ALA A 182 37.47 8.64 20.74
N PHE A 183 37.33 7.91 21.85
CA PHE A 183 38.16 8.10 23.04
C PHE A 183 39.64 7.77 22.76
N GLY A 184 39.92 6.67 22.06
CA GLY A 184 41.28 6.33 21.63
C GLY A 184 41.92 7.43 20.76
N LEU A 185 41.15 7.99 19.83
CA LEU A 185 41.59 9.12 19.01
C LEU A 185 41.74 10.42 19.81
N LEU A 186 40.92 10.65 20.83
CA LEU A 186 41.06 11.79 21.74
C LEU A 186 42.35 11.70 22.55
N VAL A 187 42.69 10.52 23.05
CA VAL A 187 43.97 10.26 23.74
C VAL A 187 45.13 10.50 22.77
N PHE A 188 45.03 10.02 21.53
CA PHE A 188 46.02 10.27 20.48
C PHE A 188 46.17 11.77 20.16
N GLU A 189 45.06 12.50 20.00
CA GLU A 189 45.05 13.95 19.80
C GLU A 189 45.75 14.68 20.96
N ARG A 190 45.47 14.29 22.20
CA ARG A 190 46.08 14.88 23.39
C ARG A 190 47.60 14.65 23.44
N GLN A 191 48.05 13.47 23.03
CA GLN A 191 49.48 13.15 22.95
C GLN A 191 50.20 13.92 21.83
N LEU A 192 49.54 14.15 20.69
CA LEU A 192 50.11 14.97 19.62
C LEU A 192 50.23 16.44 20.04
N HIS A 193 49.23 16.96 20.76
CA HIS A 193 49.25 18.35 21.23
C HIS A 193 50.36 18.63 22.26
N SER A 194 50.76 17.65 23.07
CA SER A 194 51.85 17.81 24.04
C SER A 194 53.25 17.91 23.41
N ASP A 195 53.40 17.52 22.14
CA ASP A 195 54.70 17.42 21.46
C ASP A 195 54.97 18.66 20.59
N THR A 196 55.31 19.78 21.23
CA THR A 196 55.48 21.09 20.56
C THR A 196 56.68 21.15 19.61
N GLN A 197 57.56 20.14 19.63
CA GLN A 197 58.75 20.07 18.77
C GLN A 197 58.46 19.38 17.43
N TRP A 198 57.23 18.85 17.26
CA TRP A 198 56.82 18.09 16.08
C TRP A 198 55.94 18.93 15.13
N PRO A 199 56.44 19.37 13.96
CA PRO A 199 55.68 20.22 13.05
C PRO A 199 54.44 19.56 12.42
N GLU A 200 54.44 18.24 12.17
CA GLU A 200 53.28 17.53 11.60
C GLU A 200 52.21 17.17 12.65
N ALA A 201 52.50 17.29 13.94
CA ALA A 201 51.55 16.95 15.00
C ALA A 201 50.29 17.83 14.93
N GLU A 202 50.46 19.11 14.62
CA GLU A 202 49.35 20.07 14.58
C GLU A 202 48.32 19.76 13.45
N PRO A 203 48.73 19.54 12.18
CA PRO A 203 47.83 19.05 11.14
C PRO A 203 47.17 17.70 11.46
N LEU A 204 47.90 16.76 12.07
CA LEU A 204 47.36 15.45 12.44
C LEU A 204 46.32 15.55 13.57
N CYS A 205 46.49 16.46 14.54
CA CYS A 205 45.46 16.75 15.54
C CYS A 205 44.14 17.20 14.90
N ARG A 206 44.20 18.06 13.88
CA ARG A 206 43.00 18.59 13.19
C ARG A 206 42.21 17.46 12.53
N LEU A 207 42.92 16.52 11.89
CA LEU A 207 42.31 15.37 11.21
C LEU A 207 41.85 14.29 12.20
N ALA A 208 42.56 14.11 13.32
CA ALA A 208 42.08 13.26 14.40
C ALA A 208 40.76 13.79 14.97
N ARG A 209 40.65 15.11 15.15
CA ARG A 209 39.41 15.77 15.59
C ARG A 209 38.27 15.62 14.60
N MET A 210 38.55 15.74 13.30
CA MET A 210 37.61 15.42 12.23
C MET A 210 37.05 14.00 12.39
N ALA A 211 37.92 13.00 12.58
CA ALA A 211 37.51 11.62 12.78
C ALA A 211 36.71 11.41 14.09
N ILE A 212 37.08 12.08 15.18
CA ILE A 212 36.32 12.08 16.43
C ILE A 212 34.89 12.61 16.21
N VAL A 213 34.74 13.75 15.53
CA VAL A 213 33.42 14.36 15.26
C VAL A 213 32.53 13.42 14.45
N VAL A 214 33.08 12.75 13.44
CA VAL A 214 32.33 11.77 12.63
C VAL A 214 31.92 10.55 13.47
N LEU A 215 32.83 10.00 14.29
CA LEU A 215 32.53 8.86 15.17
C LEU A 215 31.49 9.21 16.24
N LEU A 216 31.58 10.39 16.87
CA LEU A 216 30.60 10.85 17.86
C LEU A 216 29.22 11.06 17.24
N SER A 217 29.17 11.63 16.03
CA SER A 217 27.91 11.83 15.30
C SER A 217 27.29 10.49 14.90
N GLY A 218 28.10 9.54 14.41
CA GLY A 218 27.63 8.20 14.10
C GLY A 218 27.12 7.43 15.32
N ALA A 219 27.80 7.54 16.46
CA ALA A 219 27.34 6.97 17.73
C ALA A 219 26.01 7.60 18.18
N LEU A 220 25.88 8.93 18.08
CA LEU A 220 24.63 9.65 18.36
C LEU A 220 23.49 9.16 17.47
N CYS A 221 23.74 8.97 16.17
CA CYS A 221 22.73 8.45 15.25
C CYS A 221 22.25 7.04 15.64
N LEU A 222 23.17 6.15 16.04
CA LEU A 222 22.83 4.79 16.46
C LEU A 222 22.07 4.74 17.80
N PHE A 223 22.38 5.62 18.76
CA PHE A 223 21.68 5.65 20.05
C PHE A 223 20.27 6.25 19.99
N PHE A 224 20.02 7.16 19.05
CA PHE A 224 18.76 7.90 18.96
C PHE A 224 17.89 7.52 17.75
N SER A 225 18.27 6.49 16.98
CA SER A 225 17.46 5.95 15.89
C SER A 225 16.09 5.49 16.40
N SER A 226 15.01 5.76 15.68
CA SER A 226 13.69 5.14 15.91
C SER A 226 12.84 5.27 14.65
N ALA A 227 11.83 4.42 14.48
CA ALA A 227 10.88 4.54 13.35
C ALA A 227 10.27 5.95 13.22
N ASP A 228 9.89 6.57 14.35
CA ASP A 228 9.22 7.89 14.35
C ASP A 228 10.15 9.09 14.10
N ARG A 229 11.47 8.89 14.11
CA ARG A 229 12.46 10.00 14.07
C ARG A 229 13.39 9.86 12.87
N VAL A 230 13.20 10.71 11.88
CA VAL A 230 14.00 10.74 10.64
C VAL A 230 15.33 11.50 10.77
N TRP A 231 15.50 12.31 11.81
CA TRP A 231 16.69 13.15 11.98
C TRP A 231 18.01 12.38 12.14
N PRO A 232 18.10 11.21 12.83
CA PRO A 232 19.34 10.46 12.98
C PRO A 232 19.85 9.93 11.62
N ALA A 233 18.95 9.43 10.78
CA ALA A 233 19.27 8.96 9.43
C ALA A 233 19.81 10.11 8.56
N ARG A 234 19.12 11.27 8.58
CA ARG A 234 19.58 12.47 7.86
C ARG A 234 20.94 12.94 8.36
N LEU A 235 21.13 13.02 9.68
CA LEU A 235 22.42 13.42 10.27
C LEU A 235 23.54 12.45 9.89
N ALA A 236 23.28 11.14 9.84
CA ALA A 236 24.26 10.12 9.47
C ALA A 236 24.75 10.27 8.03
N VAL A 237 23.91 10.76 7.11
CA VAL A 237 24.30 11.08 5.72
C VAL A 237 24.98 12.45 5.65
N PHE A 238 24.40 13.47 6.30
CA PHE A 238 24.93 14.83 6.29
C PHE A 238 26.33 14.94 6.86
N ILE A 239 26.66 14.18 7.91
CA ILE A 239 28.00 14.22 8.51
C ILE A 239 29.08 13.75 7.51
N GLY A 240 28.71 12.97 6.49
CA GLY A 240 29.59 12.57 5.39
C GLY A 240 30.15 13.72 4.55
N LEU A 241 29.50 14.89 4.55
CA LEU A 241 30.03 16.10 3.89
C LEU A 241 31.40 16.53 4.43
N LEU A 242 31.63 16.28 5.72
CA LEU A 242 32.85 16.70 6.41
C LEU A 242 34.09 15.90 5.94
N PRO A 243 34.13 14.55 5.98
CA PRO A 243 35.21 13.78 5.36
C PRO A 243 35.24 13.94 3.84
N MET A 244 34.09 14.11 3.16
CA MET A 244 34.07 14.39 1.71
C MET A 244 34.83 15.68 1.37
N ALA A 245 34.60 16.78 2.09
CA ALA A 245 35.28 18.04 1.84
C ALA A 245 36.79 17.94 2.08
N VAL A 246 37.22 17.22 3.13
CA VAL A 246 38.65 16.95 3.40
C VAL A 246 39.27 16.08 2.29
N ALA A 247 38.55 15.07 1.79
CA ALA A 247 39.00 14.24 0.69
C ALA A 247 39.17 15.05 -0.61
N ILE A 248 38.22 15.94 -0.93
CA ILE A 248 38.34 16.88 -2.06
C ILE A 248 39.59 17.74 -1.92
N GLU A 249 39.85 18.30 -0.73
CA GLU A 249 41.06 19.09 -0.49
C GLU A 249 42.34 18.27 -0.69
N PHE A 250 42.39 17.02 -0.20
CA PHE A 250 43.54 16.14 -0.38
C PHE A 250 43.77 15.80 -1.85
N LEU A 251 42.70 15.53 -2.60
CA LEU A 251 42.78 15.25 -4.03
C LEU A 251 43.25 16.48 -4.80
N LEU A 252 42.68 17.67 -4.52
CA LEU A 252 43.13 18.93 -5.12
C LEU A 252 44.60 19.22 -4.79
N ARG A 253 45.04 18.95 -3.56
CA ARG A 253 46.45 19.14 -3.15
C ARG A 253 47.38 18.15 -3.84
N ALA A 254 46.97 16.89 -3.99
CA ALA A 254 47.72 15.90 -4.74
C ALA A 254 47.85 16.31 -6.22
N VAL A 255 46.77 16.78 -6.85
CA VAL A 255 46.80 17.29 -8.23
C VAL A 255 47.69 18.54 -8.35
N LEU A 256 47.55 19.50 -7.44
CA LEU A 256 48.37 20.73 -7.46
C LEU A 256 49.86 20.46 -7.19
N SER A 257 50.19 19.37 -6.51
CA SER A 257 51.58 18.95 -6.31
C SER A 257 52.26 18.47 -7.59
N LEU A 258 51.49 18.04 -8.61
CA LEU A 258 52.00 17.66 -9.94
C LEU A 258 52.60 18.86 -10.69
N PHE A 259 52.12 20.07 -10.39
CA PHE A 259 52.56 21.30 -11.04
C PHE A 259 53.67 22.04 -10.28
N SER A 260 54.15 21.47 -9.16
CA SER A 260 55.24 22.06 -8.36
C SER A 260 56.54 21.29 -8.62
N PRO A 261 57.64 21.95 -9.02
CA PRO A 261 58.92 21.28 -9.19
C PRO A 261 59.38 20.69 -7.85
N ARG A 262 59.85 19.44 -7.89
CA ARG A 262 60.27 18.71 -6.70
C ARG A 262 61.79 18.73 -6.61
N ASN A 263 62.33 19.25 -5.52
CA ASN A 263 63.75 19.21 -5.23
C ASN A 263 63.98 18.19 -4.10
N GLU A 264 64.67 17.09 -4.38
CA GLU A 264 64.90 16.00 -3.40
C GLU A 264 65.79 16.43 -2.23
N ARG A 265 66.50 17.55 -2.40
CA ARG A 265 67.38 18.17 -1.41
C ARG A 265 66.68 19.17 -0.49
N LEU A 266 65.44 19.54 -0.78
CA LEU A 266 64.62 20.41 0.06
C LEU A 266 63.64 19.60 0.93
N GLU A 267 63.46 20.03 2.18
CA GLU A 267 62.51 19.39 3.09
C GLU A 267 61.07 19.39 2.51
N PRO A 268 60.44 18.20 2.34
CA PRO A 268 59.13 18.08 1.69
C PRO A 268 58.00 18.68 2.56
N ARG A 269 57.00 19.29 1.92
CA ARG A 269 55.79 19.79 2.60
C ARG A 269 54.89 18.63 3.02
N LEU A 270 54.24 18.74 4.17
CA LEU A 270 53.08 17.90 4.47
C LEU A 270 51.94 18.24 3.52
N LEU A 271 51.62 17.30 2.63
CA LEU A 271 50.56 17.44 1.63
C LEU A 271 49.16 17.25 2.23
N ALA A 272 49.04 16.34 3.20
CA ALA A 272 47.80 16.02 3.90
C ALA A 272 47.48 17.03 5.03
N SER A 273 47.53 18.32 4.73
CA SER A 273 46.90 19.35 5.57
C SER A 273 45.51 19.67 5.02
N SER A 274 44.58 20.12 5.88
CA SER A 274 43.22 20.46 5.48
C SER A 274 42.77 21.77 6.12
N PHE A 275 42.15 22.63 5.30
CA PHE A 275 41.53 23.87 5.75
C PHE A 275 40.18 23.58 6.43
N VAL A 276 39.36 22.69 5.86
CA VAL A 276 38.12 22.21 6.49
C VAL A 276 38.37 21.64 7.89
N ALA A 277 39.42 20.83 8.06
CA ALA A 277 39.78 20.29 9.38
C ALA A 277 40.29 21.37 10.36
N ASP A 278 40.88 22.47 9.87
CA ASP A 278 41.31 23.60 10.71
C ASP A 278 40.12 24.41 11.23
N LEU A 279 39.00 24.41 10.50
CA LEU A 279 37.76 25.06 10.93
C LEU A 279 37.14 24.42 12.19
N LEU A 280 37.46 23.15 12.47
CA LEU A 280 37.01 22.40 13.66
C LEU A 280 37.74 22.80 14.95
N ARG A 281 38.54 23.88 14.91
CA ARG A 281 39.18 24.43 16.10
C ARG A 281 38.22 25.27 16.92
N TRP A 282 38.12 24.95 18.20
CA TRP A 282 37.47 25.82 19.18
C TRP A 282 38.48 26.81 19.77
N PRO A 283 38.21 28.13 19.76
CA PRO A 283 37.04 28.81 19.19
C PRO A 283 37.10 28.90 17.65
N PRO A 284 35.96 28.80 16.95
CA PRO A 284 35.92 28.79 15.48
C PRO A 284 36.39 30.14 14.94
N ARG A 285 37.43 30.11 14.10
CA ARG A 285 38.04 31.30 13.50
C ARG A 285 38.19 31.15 11.98
N PRO A 286 37.07 30.95 11.23
CA PRO A 286 37.10 30.70 9.78
C PRO A 286 37.89 31.75 9.00
N LEU A 287 37.66 33.02 9.35
CA LEU A 287 38.32 34.15 8.67
C LEU A 287 39.83 34.13 8.90
N LEU A 288 40.29 33.80 10.11
CA LEU A 288 41.73 33.70 10.39
C LEU A 288 42.33 32.48 9.69
N ALA A 289 41.66 31.32 9.70
CA ALA A 289 42.15 30.14 8.99
C ALA A 289 42.28 30.41 7.48
N LEU A 290 41.28 31.07 6.88
CA LEU A 290 41.27 31.39 5.45
C LEU A 290 42.38 32.39 5.12
N GLN A 291 42.54 33.39 6.00
CA GLN A 291 43.60 34.38 5.89
C GLN A 291 45.00 33.77 6.04
N HIS A 292 45.19 32.81 6.95
CA HIS A 292 46.47 32.10 7.07
C HIS A 292 46.75 31.24 5.84
N GLU A 293 45.75 30.57 5.28
CA GLU A 293 45.92 29.78 4.05
C GLU A 293 46.24 30.67 2.83
N LEU A 294 45.52 31.79 2.66
CA LEU A 294 45.76 32.75 1.57
C LEU A 294 47.12 33.45 1.70
N HIS A 295 47.54 33.79 2.91
CA HIS A 295 48.85 34.37 3.16
C HIS A 295 49.99 33.36 2.94
N ASN A 296 49.90 32.16 3.53
CA ASN A 296 50.95 31.14 3.43
C ASN A 296 51.12 30.56 2.01
N ARG A 297 50.08 30.61 1.18
CA ARG A 297 50.08 29.99 -0.16
C ARG A 297 50.18 31.00 -1.30
N PHE A 298 49.48 32.13 -1.22
CA PHE A 298 49.40 33.12 -2.28
C PHE A 298 50.08 34.46 -1.91
N GLY A 299 50.56 34.61 -0.68
CA GLY A 299 51.17 35.86 -0.20
C GLY A 299 50.19 37.01 -0.01
N ILE A 300 48.87 36.75 -0.11
CA ILE A 300 47.83 37.79 -0.07
C ILE A 300 47.51 38.13 1.39
N ASP A 301 47.85 39.35 1.82
CA ASP A 301 47.52 39.83 3.17
C ASP A 301 46.12 40.45 3.23
N LEU A 302 45.13 39.65 3.60
CA LEU A 302 43.72 40.06 3.69
C LEU A 302 43.39 40.83 4.99
N ARG A 303 44.36 41.06 5.89
CA ARG A 303 44.15 41.83 7.14
C ARG A 303 43.63 43.23 6.91
N GLN A 304 43.93 43.81 5.74
CA GLN A 304 43.63 45.20 5.40
C GLN A 304 42.24 45.39 4.78
N ILE A 305 41.48 44.32 4.53
CA ILE A 305 40.18 44.40 3.86
C ILE A 305 39.06 44.57 4.89
N TRP A 306 38.53 45.79 4.96
CA TRP A 306 37.43 46.17 5.87
C TRP A 306 36.18 45.27 5.73
N ALA A 307 35.90 44.74 4.54
CA ALA A 307 34.74 43.91 4.24
C ALA A 307 34.61 42.66 5.12
N PHE A 308 35.70 41.97 5.46
CA PHE A 308 35.65 40.77 6.30
C PHE A 308 35.30 41.09 7.76
N THR A 309 35.70 42.27 8.25
CA THR A 309 35.38 42.73 9.60
C THR A 309 33.91 43.13 9.70
N TYR A 310 33.38 43.78 8.65
CA TYR A 310 31.95 44.07 8.52
C TYR A 310 31.12 42.79 8.45
N MET A 311 31.51 41.82 7.61
CA MET A 311 30.80 40.54 7.47
C MET A 311 30.75 39.76 8.79
N ARG A 312 31.83 39.74 9.59
CA ARG A 312 31.82 39.14 10.94
C ARG A 312 30.84 39.83 11.89
N ARG A 313 30.73 41.15 11.83
CA ARG A 313 29.84 41.94 12.69
C ARG A 313 28.37 41.86 12.26
N ALA A 314 28.11 41.78 10.96
CA ALA A 314 26.77 41.73 10.38
C ALA A 314 26.17 40.31 10.32
N PHE A 315 27.00 39.26 10.31
CA PHE A 315 26.53 37.87 10.19
C PHE A 315 25.56 37.48 11.30
N LEU A 316 25.90 37.70 12.57
CA LEU A 316 25.05 37.34 13.71
C LEU A 316 23.71 38.07 13.73
N PRO A 317 23.63 39.41 13.55
CA PRO A 317 22.33 40.09 13.52
C PRO A 317 21.50 39.72 12.29
N VAL A 318 22.11 39.53 11.11
CA VAL A 318 21.39 39.08 9.91
C VAL A 318 20.83 37.67 10.12
N LEU A 319 21.64 36.76 10.66
CA LEU A 319 21.19 35.40 10.99
C LEU A 319 20.04 35.45 11.99
N ALA A 320 20.15 36.25 13.05
CA ALA A 320 19.10 36.40 14.05
C ALA A 320 17.79 36.92 13.42
N VAL A 321 17.86 37.89 12.52
CA VAL A 321 16.68 38.41 11.80
C VAL A 321 16.08 37.34 10.88
N VAL A 322 16.90 36.62 10.12
CA VAL A 322 16.43 35.54 9.24
C VAL A 322 15.78 34.42 10.03
N THR A 323 16.38 34.01 11.16
CA THR A 323 15.80 32.99 12.04
C THR A 323 14.51 33.48 12.70
N ALA A 324 14.45 34.74 13.14
CA ALA A 324 13.23 35.33 13.70
C ALA A 324 12.10 35.42 12.66
N LEU A 325 12.42 35.77 11.41
CA LEU A 325 11.45 35.82 10.31
C LEU A 325 10.97 34.41 9.93
N GLY A 326 11.88 33.44 9.84
CA GLY A 326 11.54 32.03 9.62
C GLY A 326 10.67 31.48 10.74
N TRP A 327 10.97 31.83 11.99
CA TRP A 327 10.14 31.50 13.15
C TRP A 327 8.76 32.13 13.06
N ALA A 328 8.65 33.42 12.74
CA ALA A 328 7.36 34.10 12.57
C ALA A 328 6.51 33.49 11.44
N LEU A 329 7.14 33.09 10.32
CA LEU A 329 6.47 32.42 9.21
C LEU A 329 5.89 31.05 9.60
N THR A 330 6.36 30.40 10.67
CA THR A 330 5.73 29.15 11.16
C THR A 330 4.29 29.33 11.65
N GLY A 331 3.86 30.57 11.92
CA GLY A 331 2.48 30.88 12.28
C GLY A 331 1.55 31.05 11.08
N VAL A 332 2.06 31.06 9.85
CA VAL A 332 1.23 31.15 8.64
C VAL A 332 0.86 29.76 8.17
N HIS A 333 -0.44 29.50 8.04
CA HIS A 333 -1.00 28.20 7.67
C HIS A 333 -1.94 28.34 6.48
N GLU A 334 -1.78 27.47 5.49
CA GLU A 334 -2.68 27.33 4.35
C GLU A 334 -3.56 26.10 4.57
N ILE A 335 -4.88 26.28 4.46
CA ILE A 335 -5.88 25.23 4.64
C ILE A 335 -6.55 24.94 3.30
N PRO A 336 -6.59 23.66 2.85
CA PRO A 336 -7.18 23.30 1.57
C PRO A 336 -8.70 23.50 1.55
N LEU A 337 -9.29 23.59 0.36
CA LEU A 337 -10.74 23.79 0.13
C LEU A 337 -11.63 22.73 0.81
N GLN A 338 -11.13 21.51 0.92
CA GLN A 338 -11.80 20.36 1.52
C GLN A 338 -11.34 20.06 2.94
N GLY A 339 -10.65 21.02 3.58
CA GLY A 339 -10.16 20.91 4.96
C GLY A 339 -10.61 22.08 5.83
N ARG A 340 -10.43 21.87 7.13
CA ARG A 340 -10.56 22.84 8.23
C ARG A 340 -9.33 22.73 9.10
N GLY A 341 -8.98 23.81 9.78
CA GLY A 341 -7.84 23.85 10.69
C GLY A 341 -8.27 24.21 12.09
N ILE A 342 -8.17 23.31 13.06
CA ILE A 342 -8.39 23.66 14.46
C ILE A 342 -7.16 24.40 14.96
N TYR A 343 -7.32 25.70 15.25
CA TYR A 343 -6.27 26.52 15.80
C TYR A 343 -6.16 26.35 17.31
N GLU A 344 -5.02 25.82 17.74
CA GLU A 344 -4.62 25.69 19.13
C GLU A 344 -3.70 26.86 19.53
N ARG A 345 -4.00 27.46 20.69
CA ARG A 345 -3.13 28.43 21.33
C ARG A 345 -2.70 27.89 22.70
N PHE A 346 -1.40 27.70 22.90
CA PHE A 346 -0.84 27.00 24.07
C PHE A 346 -1.53 25.66 24.35
N GLY A 347 -1.90 24.92 23.29
CA GLY A 347 -2.57 23.62 23.39
C GLY A 347 -4.07 23.67 23.72
N LYS A 348 -4.69 24.85 23.78
CA LYS A 348 -6.15 24.97 23.90
C LYS A 348 -6.76 25.30 22.53
N PRO A 349 -7.80 24.58 22.06
CA PRO A 349 -8.52 24.96 20.84
C PRO A 349 -9.25 26.28 21.07
N VAL A 350 -9.03 27.26 20.18
CA VAL A 350 -9.66 28.59 20.26
C VAL A 350 -10.63 28.81 19.12
N GLU A 351 -10.23 28.45 17.91
CA GLU A 351 -10.98 28.76 16.68
C GLU A 351 -10.79 27.65 15.65
N VAL A 352 -11.78 27.47 14.78
CA VAL A 352 -11.70 26.56 13.64
C VAL A 352 -11.62 27.41 12.37
N PHE A 353 -10.48 27.35 11.70
CA PHE A 353 -10.23 28.04 10.45
C PHE A 353 -10.85 27.27 9.28
N GLY A 354 -11.56 28.01 8.41
CA GLY A 354 -12.03 27.50 7.13
C GLY A 354 -10.92 27.46 6.07
N PRO A 355 -11.24 27.09 4.82
CA PRO A 355 -10.27 27.09 3.73
C PRO A 355 -9.64 28.46 3.46
N GLY A 356 -8.35 28.47 3.13
CA GLY A 356 -7.61 29.69 2.81
C GLY A 356 -6.35 29.88 3.66
N LEU A 357 -5.78 31.09 3.56
CA LEU A 357 -4.56 31.46 4.28
C LEU A 357 -4.92 32.10 5.62
N HIS A 358 -4.36 31.57 6.69
CA HIS A 358 -4.57 32.05 8.06
C HIS A 358 -3.23 32.31 8.75
N ALA A 359 -3.24 33.23 9.71
CA ALA A 359 -2.07 33.57 10.51
C ALA A 359 -2.39 33.41 12.00
N GLY A 360 -1.52 32.70 12.71
CA GLY A 360 -1.57 32.51 14.14
C GLY A 360 -0.22 32.81 14.79
N LEU A 361 -0.12 32.50 16.08
CA LEU A 361 1.15 32.53 16.80
C LEU A 361 2.13 31.49 16.23
N PRO A 362 3.42 31.83 16.12
CA PRO A 362 4.44 30.88 15.67
C PRO A 362 4.60 29.71 16.65
N TRP A 363 5.07 28.59 16.14
CA TRP A 363 5.36 27.40 16.96
C TRP A 363 6.41 27.74 18.04
N PRO A 364 6.26 27.34 19.31
CA PRO A 364 5.30 26.36 19.85
C PRO A 364 4.04 26.98 20.47
N PHE A 365 3.82 28.29 20.32
CA PHE A 365 2.71 28.98 20.99
C PHE A 365 1.38 28.83 20.26
N GLY A 366 1.44 28.62 18.94
CA GLY A 366 0.30 28.28 18.10
C GLY A 366 0.55 27.00 17.30
N ARG A 367 -0.51 26.24 17.06
CA ARG A 367 -0.52 25.08 16.16
C ARG A 367 -1.87 25.02 15.46
N VAL A 368 -1.89 24.56 14.21
CA VAL A 368 -3.13 24.23 13.50
C VAL A 368 -3.19 22.73 13.26
N LEU A 369 -4.26 22.08 13.71
CA LEU A 369 -4.55 20.68 13.41
C LEU A 369 -5.46 20.64 12.17
N ALA A 370 -4.99 20.00 11.11
CA ALA A 370 -5.81 19.80 9.91
C ALA A 370 -6.87 18.72 10.18
N VAL A 371 -8.11 19.05 9.87
CA VAL A 371 -9.28 18.17 9.94
C VAL A 371 -9.99 18.24 8.61
N GLU A 372 -10.49 17.10 8.14
CA GLU A 372 -11.23 17.05 6.88
C GLU A 372 -12.59 17.74 6.99
N ASN A 373 -13.07 18.29 5.88
CA ASN A 373 -14.35 18.98 5.83
C ASN A 373 -15.20 18.44 4.67
N GLY A 374 -16.17 17.59 5.01
CA GLY A 374 -17.10 17.02 4.03
C GLY A 374 -16.54 15.89 3.17
N VAL A 375 -15.35 15.37 3.49
CA VAL A 375 -14.81 14.15 2.87
C VAL A 375 -15.64 12.95 3.32
N VAL A 376 -16.07 12.14 2.36
CA VAL A 376 -16.87 10.95 2.61
C VAL A 376 -15.96 9.74 2.65
N HIS A 377 -16.06 8.98 3.73
CA HIS A 377 -15.32 7.76 3.95
C HIS A 377 -16.24 6.56 3.94
N GLU A 378 -15.67 5.43 3.57
CA GLU A 378 -16.33 4.16 3.61
C GLU A 378 -15.59 3.21 4.54
N LEU A 379 -16.33 2.58 5.44
CA LEU A 379 -15.79 1.71 6.46
C LEU A 379 -16.53 0.37 6.46
N ALA A 380 -15.77 -0.70 6.23
CA ALA A 380 -16.24 -2.05 6.48
C ALA A 380 -16.18 -2.40 7.98
N THR A 381 -17.13 -3.24 8.41
CA THR A 381 -17.25 -3.67 9.81
C THR A 381 -16.12 -4.62 10.24
N SER A 382 -15.47 -5.30 9.31
CA SER A 382 -14.29 -6.13 9.56
C SER A 382 -13.07 -5.61 8.81
N VAL A 383 -11.88 -5.85 9.37
CA VAL A 383 -10.59 -5.71 8.69
C VAL A 383 -9.90 -7.04 8.87
N SER A 384 -9.62 -7.70 7.76
CA SER A 384 -8.54 -8.69 7.75
C SER A 384 -7.23 -7.93 7.88
N PRO A 385 -6.31 -8.29 8.79
CA PRO A 385 -5.01 -7.62 8.96
C PRO A 385 -4.10 -7.64 7.72
N ALA A 386 -4.59 -8.17 6.58
CA ALA A 386 -3.96 -8.10 5.27
C ALA A 386 -4.25 -6.78 4.51
N SER A 387 -5.00 -5.83 5.10
CA SER A 387 -5.36 -4.55 4.46
C SER A 387 -4.20 -3.56 4.27
N ASP A 388 -2.98 -3.87 4.72
CA ASP A 388 -1.78 -3.06 4.40
C ASP A 388 -1.20 -3.35 3.00
N VAL A 389 -1.82 -4.27 2.24
CA VAL A 389 -1.47 -4.43 0.82
C VAL A 389 -2.15 -3.31 0.05
N GLU A 390 -1.35 -2.35 -0.44
CA GLU A 390 -1.76 -1.35 -1.43
C GLU A 390 -2.71 -2.00 -2.44
N GLN A 391 -3.96 -1.53 -2.48
CA GLN A 391 -4.92 -1.89 -3.52
C GLN A 391 -4.32 -1.42 -4.86
N VAL A 392 -3.60 -2.30 -5.53
CA VAL A 392 -3.19 -2.12 -6.91
C VAL A 392 -4.48 -1.93 -7.70
N ALA A 393 -4.63 -0.76 -8.34
CA ALA A 393 -5.78 -0.50 -9.18
C ALA A 393 -5.80 -1.54 -10.31
N ASP A 394 -6.73 -2.49 -10.25
CA ASP A 394 -6.87 -3.50 -11.28
C ASP A 394 -7.17 -2.82 -12.64
N PRO A 395 -6.58 -3.29 -13.75
CA PRO A 395 -6.87 -2.77 -15.08
C PRO A 395 -8.36 -2.86 -15.39
N ALA A 396 -8.94 -1.82 -16.01
CA ALA A 396 -10.37 -1.74 -16.34
C ALA A 396 -10.88 -2.89 -17.25
N GLU A 397 -9.99 -3.59 -17.94
CA GLU A 397 -10.28 -4.72 -18.85
C GLU A 397 -9.92 -6.10 -18.23
N GLY A 398 -9.66 -6.16 -16.92
CA GLY A 398 -9.35 -7.42 -16.22
C GLY A 398 -10.60 -8.24 -15.83
N PRO A 399 -10.43 -9.51 -15.41
CA PRO A 399 -11.49 -10.24 -14.73
C PRO A 399 -11.94 -9.44 -13.50
N PRO A 400 -13.25 -9.48 -13.14
CA PRO A 400 -13.74 -8.77 -11.98
C PRO A 400 -12.95 -9.19 -10.72
N PRO A 401 -12.59 -8.24 -9.85
CA PRO A 401 -11.78 -8.55 -8.68
C PRO A 401 -12.50 -9.58 -7.81
N ALA A 402 -11.72 -10.45 -7.15
CA ALA A 402 -12.29 -11.48 -6.27
C ALA A 402 -13.15 -10.88 -5.13
N SER A 403 -12.90 -9.63 -4.74
CA SER A 403 -13.72 -8.86 -3.78
C SER A 403 -15.14 -8.56 -4.28
N ALA A 404 -15.40 -8.62 -5.58
CA ALA A 404 -16.71 -8.39 -6.18
C ALA A 404 -17.56 -9.68 -6.32
N ASN A 405 -16.99 -10.86 -6.05
CA ASN A 405 -17.77 -12.09 -6.01
C ASN A 405 -18.78 -12.03 -4.85
N ARG A 406 -20.07 -12.28 -5.13
CA ARG A 406 -21.17 -12.23 -4.14
C ARG A 406 -21.87 -13.58 -3.95
N LEU A 407 -21.26 -14.67 -4.41
CA LEU A 407 -21.84 -16.00 -4.30
C LEU A 407 -21.70 -16.54 -2.87
N TRP A 408 -22.76 -17.18 -2.36
CA TRP A 408 -22.82 -17.66 -0.97
C TRP A 408 -21.81 -18.76 -0.64
N ASP A 409 -21.21 -19.40 -1.65
CA ASP A 409 -20.18 -20.43 -1.49
C ASP A 409 -18.76 -19.88 -1.34
N ALA A 410 -18.59 -18.57 -1.50
CA ALA A 410 -17.33 -17.86 -1.33
C ALA A 410 -17.33 -17.05 -0.01
N SER A 411 -16.17 -16.99 0.65
CA SER A 411 -15.96 -16.08 1.79
C SER A 411 -15.60 -14.69 1.29
N HIS A 412 -16.28 -13.65 1.78
CA HIS A 412 -16.01 -12.26 1.41
C HIS A 412 -15.00 -11.63 2.38
N ILE A 413 -14.10 -10.79 1.86
CA ILE A 413 -12.96 -10.23 2.62
C ILE A 413 -13.43 -9.34 3.80
N ASN A 414 -14.60 -8.73 3.64
CA ASN A 414 -15.22 -7.80 4.58
C ASN A 414 -16.39 -8.42 5.36
N GLU A 415 -16.59 -9.74 5.27
CA GLU A 415 -17.67 -10.40 6.01
C GLU A 415 -17.35 -10.51 7.51
N LYS A 416 -18.39 -10.45 8.33
CA LYS A 416 -18.32 -10.74 9.75
C LYS A 416 -19.36 -11.78 10.12
N SER A 417 -18.92 -12.87 10.74
CA SER A 417 -19.83 -13.86 11.30
C SER A 417 -20.51 -13.30 12.55
N GLN A 418 -21.84 -13.39 12.60
CA GLN A 418 -22.66 -13.02 13.74
C GLN A 418 -23.58 -14.16 14.14
N VAL A 419 -23.94 -14.17 15.41
CA VAL A 419 -24.90 -15.14 15.97
C VAL A 419 -26.29 -14.53 15.91
N ILE A 420 -27.24 -15.30 15.41
CA ILE A 420 -28.67 -14.94 15.33
C ILE A 420 -29.51 -15.92 16.12
N ALA A 421 -30.68 -15.46 16.56
CA ALA A 421 -31.67 -16.33 17.17
C ALA A 421 -32.26 -17.29 16.12
N SER A 422 -32.58 -18.51 16.55
CA SER A 422 -33.27 -19.48 15.72
C SER A 422 -34.29 -20.25 16.54
N SER A 423 -35.42 -20.58 15.93
CA SER A 423 -36.44 -21.42 16.54
C SER A 423 -36.71 -22.63 15.65
N ALA A 424 -36.65 -23.83 16.23
CA ALA A 424 -37.05 -25.07 15.57
C ALA A 424 -38.17 -25.71 16.40
N GLY A 425 -39.42 -25.43 16.03
CA GLY A 425 -40.60 -25.84 16.80
C GLY A 425 -40.68 -25.11 18.14
N GLU A 426 -40.69 -25.83 19.25
CA GLU A 426 -40.69 -25.25 20.61
C GLU A 426 -39.29 -25.00 21.18
N LYS A 427 -38.21 -25.34 20.44
CA LYS A 427 -36.83 -25.21 20.93
C LYS A 427 -36.15 -23.98 20.37
N GLN A 428 -35.67 -23.12 21.27
CA GLN A 428 -34.77 -22.01 20.94
C GLN A 428 -33.35 -22.54 20.70
N SER A 429 -32.71 -22.04 19.65
CA SER A 429 -31.35 -22.36 19.26
C SER A 429 -30.66 -21.12 18.68
N PHE A 430 -29.39 -21.27 18.32
CA PHE A 430 -28.61 -20.21 17.70
C PHE A 430 -28.09 -20.67 16.34
N GLN A 431 -28.06 -19.75 15.38
CA GLN A 431 -27.44 -19.95 14.09
C GLN A 431 -26.35 -18.91 13.88
N ILE A 432 -25.44 -19.19 12.95
CA ILE A 432 -24.39 -18.25 12.55
C ILE A 432 -24.69 -17.81 11.13
N VAL A 433 -24.58 -16.51 10.88
CA VAL A 433 -24.69 -15.89 9.57
C VAL A 433 -23.46 -15.02 9.32
N ASN A 434 -22.99 -14.99 8.09
CA ASN A 434 -22.02 -14.03 7.62
C ASN A 434 -22.78 -12.82 7.05
N MET A 435 -22.34 -11.63 7.44
CA MET A 435 -22.89 -10.38 6.90
C MET A 435 -21.78 -9.45 6.43
N ASP A 436 -22.09 -8.73 5.36
CA ASP A 436 -21.25 -7.66 4.84
C ASP A 436 -22.01 -6.33 4.99
N VAL A 437 -21.54 -5.52 5.93
CA VAL A 437 -22.14 -4.22 6.29
C VAL A 437 -21.08 -3.14 6.16
N ARG A 438 -21.40 -2.13 5.36
CA ARG A 438 -20.56 -0.96 5.09
C ARG A 438 -21.22 0.29 5.64
N PHE A 439 -20.41 1.12 6.29
CA PHE A 439 -20.82 2.41 6.82
C PHE A 439 -20.17 3.52 6.00
N VAL A 440 -21.01 4.36 5.40
CA VAL A 440 -20.56 5.57 4.73
C VAL A 440 -20.70 6.71 5.73
N TYR A 441 -19.58 7.36 6.07
CA TYR A 441 -19.54 8.37 7.12
C TYR A 441 -18.73 9.58 6.69
N ARG A 442 -18.90 10.68 7.43
CA ARG A 442 -18.04 11.85 7.37
C ARG A 442 -17.90 12.49 8.75
N ILE A 443 -16.90 13.33 8.92
CA ILE A 443 -16.89 14.28 10.04
C ILE A 443 -17.97 15.33 9.77
N GLY A 444 -18.76 15.66 10.79
CA GLY A 444 -19.86 16.60 10.66
C GLY A 444 -19.42 17.97 10.16
N LEU A 445 -20.30 18.67 9.44
CA LEU A 445 -20.00 19.95 8.79
C LEU A 445 -19.92 21.15 9.75
N THR A 446 -20.06 20.95 11.05
CA THR A 446 -20.01 22.02 12.06
C THR A 446 -18.65 22.09 12.73
N ASP A 447 -18.26 23.26 13.23
CA ASP A 447 -16.98 23.43 13.92
C ASP A 447 -16.94 22.62 15.22
N ALA A 448 -18.09 22.48 15.89
CA ALA A 448 -18.25 21.63 17.06
C ALA A 448 -17.97 20.15 16.74
N ALA A 449 -18.45 19.64 15.60
CA ALA A 449 -18.19 18.28 15.16
C ALA A 449 -16.71 18.03 14.86
N ALA A 450 -16.02 19.00 14.22
CA ALA A 450 -14.58 18.90 13.97
C ALA A 450 -13.76 18.82 15.28
N LEU A 451 -14.13 19.65 16.27
CA LEU A 451 -13.52 19.62 17.61
C LEU A 451 -13.78 18.28 18.30
N ALA A 452 -15.04 17.83 18.32
CA ALA A 452 -15.47 16.57 18.91
C ALA A 452 -14.72 15.37 18.30
N ALA A 453 -14.63 15.27 16.97
CA ALA A 453 -13.92 14.20 16.28
C ALA A 453 -12.42 14.16 16.59
N THR A 454 -11.80 15.33 16.82
CA THR A 454 -10.36 15.45 17.06
C THR A 454 -9.98 15.19 18.53
N TYR A 455 -10.81 15.63 19.48
CA TYR A 455 -10.46 15.59 20.90
C TYR A 455 -11.18 14.49 21.69
N ASN A 456 -12.35 14.03 21.24
CA ASN A 456 -13.10 12.97 21.93
C ASN A 456 -12.80 11.57 21.36
N SER A 457 -12.15 11.47 20.20
CA SER A 457 -11.75 10.22 19.58
C SER A 457 -10.28 10.24 19.17
N ALA A 458 -9.53 9.19 19.53
CA ALA A 458 -8.16 9.00 19.05
C ALA A 458 -8.14 8.40 17.63
N ASP A 459 -9.14 7.57 17.30
CA ASP A 459 -9.28 6.88 16.01
C ASP A 459 -10.77 6.73 15.69
N VAL A 460 -11.25 7.58 14.79
CA VAL A 460 -12.66 7.62 14.34
C VAL A 460 -13.08 6.30 13.67
N PRO A 461 -12.35 5.75 12.67
CA PRO A 461 -12.64 4.43 12.11
C PRO A 461 -12.79 3.32 13.17
N ALA A 462 -11.87 3.24 14.13
CA ALA A 462 -11.94 2.21 15.19
C ALA A 462 -13.16 2.42 16.10
N LEU A 463 -13.50 3.67 16.42
CA LEU A 463 -14.69 4.01 17.20
C LEU A 463 -15.98 3.58 16.49
N ILE A 464 -16.12 3.91 15.21
CA ILE A 464 -17.29 3.52 14.40
C ILE A 464 -17.38 2.00 14.36
N ARG A 465 -16.28 1.30 14.09
CA ARG A 465 -16.28 -0.17 14.00
C ARG A 465 -16.69 -0.85 15.30
N SER A 466 -16.15 -0.40 16.43
CA SER A 466 -16.49 -0.97 17.74
C SER A 466 -17.95 -0.70 18.11
N THR A 467 -18.43 0.51 17.83
CA THR A 467 -19.84 0.90 18.03
C THR A 467 -20.78 0.09 17.15
N ALA A 468 -20.51 0.04 15.84
CA ALA A 468 -21.25 -0.76 14.87
C ALA A 468 -21.26 -2.24 15.25
N SER A 469 -20.12 -2.80 15.66
CA SER A 469 -20.06 -4.20 16.08
C SER A 469 -20.95 -4.48 17.29
N ARG A 470 -21.02 -3.55 18.25
CA ARG A 470 -21.91 -3.70 19.41
C ARG A 470 -23.37 -3.65 19.00
N VAL A 471 -23.75 -2.66 18.18
CA VAL A 471 -25.12 -2.50 17.67
C VAL A 471 -25.54 -3.73 16.87
N LEU A 472 -24.71 -4.19 15.94
CA LEU A 472 -24.98 -5.37 15.12
C LEU A 472 -25.15 -6.62 15.98
N VAL A 473 -24.28 -6.88 16.96
CA VAL A 473 -24.43 -8.05 17.84
C VAL A 473 -25.76 -8.00 18.60
N HIS A 474 -26.12 -6.82 19.12
CA HIS A 474 -27.35 -6.65 19.88
C HIS A 474 -28.61 -6.80 19.02
N ASP A 475 -28.64 -6.15 17.85
CA ASP A 475 -29.80 -6.19 16.95
C ASP A 475 -30.03 -7.61 16.40
N PHE A 476 -28.97 -8.26 15.92
CA PHE A 476 -29.07 -9.60 15.32
C PHE A 476 -29.34 -10.71 16.33
N ALA A 477 -28.95 -10.56 17.60
CA ALA A 477 -29.27 -11.52 18.65
C ALA A 477 -30.78 -11.68 18.88
N SER A 478 -31.59 -10.70 18.45
CA SER A 478 -33.05 -10.70 18.60
C SER A 478 -33.82 -11.15 17.35
N ARG A 479 -33.13 -11.34 16.21
CA ARG A 479 -33.74 -11.63 14.91
C ARG A 479 -33.46 -13.06 14.46
N THR A 480 -34.39 -13.60 13.68
CA THR A 480 -34.26 -14.91 13.02
C THR A 480 -33.76 -14.81 11.58
N LEU A 481 -33.27 -15.91 11.02
CA LEU A 481 -32.76 -15.93 9.64
C LEU A 481 -33.82 -15.51 8.62
N ASP A 482 -35.05 -15.97 8.78
CA ASP A 482 -36.16 -15.67 7.87
C ASP A 482 -36.52 -14.17 7.90
N GLU A 483 -36.41 -13.52 9.06
CA GLU A 483 -36.62 -12.07 9.19
C GLU A 483 -35.51 -11.27 8.48
N LEU A 484 -34.27 -11.77 8.53
CA LEU A 484 -33.10 -11.11 7.92
C LEU A 484 -33.07 -11.27 6.39
N LEU A 485 -33.62 -12.37 5.87
CA LEU A 485 -33.67 -12.67 4.43
C LEU A 485 -34.99 -12.27 3.77
N GLY A 486 -36.05 -12.02 4.55
CA GLY A 486 -37.40 -11.71 4.09
C GLY A 486 -37.68 -10.22 3.87
N GLU A 487 -38.97 -9.85 3.92
CA GLU A 487 -39.46 -8.48 3.64
C GLU A 487 -38.88 -7.40 4.58
N GLN A 488 -38.50 -7.76 5.81
CA GLN A 488 -37.97 -6.81 6.80
C GLN A 488 -36.54 -6.33 6.49
N ARG A 489 -35.87 -6.89 5.48
CA ARG A 489 -34.53 -6.45 5.06
C ARG A 489 -34.48 -4.97 4.64
N GLY A 490 -35.58 -4.42 4.13
CA GLY A 490 -35.64 -3.05 3.62
C GLY A 490 -35.36 -1.96 4.67
N GLY A 491 -35.72 -2.20 5.94
CA GLY A 491 -35.52 -1.26 7.05
C GLY A 491 -34.26 -1.51 7.88
N LEU A 492 -33.71 -2.73 7.83
CA LEU A 492 -32.58 -3.15 8.69
C LEU A 492 -31.37 -2.22 8.59
N ALA A 493 -31.01 -1.79 7.38
CA ALA A 493 -29.88 -0.89 7.17
C ALA A 493 -30.11 0.48 7.83
N GLN A 494 -31.34 1.00 7.78
CA GLN A 494 -31.71 2.25 8.41
C GLN A 494 -31.70 2.11 9.94
N ASP A 495 -32.30 1.05 10.49
CA ASP A 495 -32.34 0.78 11.93
C ASP A 495 -30.92 0.72 12.53
N ILE A 496 -30.02 -0.01 11.87
CA ILE A 496 -28.61 -0.12 12.28
C ILE A 496 -27.93 1.25 12.20
N GLY A 497 -28.14 1.99 11.10
CA GLY A 497 -27.55 3.31 10.91
C GLY A 497 -27.97 4.30 11.98
N GLU A 498 -29.26 4.35 12.31
CA GLU A 498 -29.82 5.20 13.36
C GLU A 498 -29.29 4.83 14.75
N ALA A 499 -29.22 3.54 15.07
CA ALA A 499 -28.69 3.06 16.34
C ALA A 499 -27.18 3.38 16.49
N VAL A 500 -26.38 3.18 15.43
CA VAL A 500 -24.95 3.56 15.44
C VAL A 500 -24.79 5.06 15.56
N GLN A 501 -25.57 5.85 14.82
CA GLN A 501 -25.53 7.30 14.89
C GLN A 501 -25.91 7.83 16.29
N ALA A 502 -26.92 7.25 16.93
CA ALA A 502 -27.33 7.61 18.29
C ALA A 502 -26.24 7.31 19.32
N ASP A 503 -25.57 6.17 19.19
CA ASP A 503 -24.42 5.82 20.03
C ASP A 503 -23.23 6.77 19.82
N LEU A 504 -22.92 7.11 18.57
CA LEU A 504 -21.85 8.07 18.22
C LEU A 504 -22.16 9.48 18.75
N GLN A 505 -23.43 9.92 18.71
CA GLN A 505 -23.86 11.18 19.29
C GLN A 505 -23.73 11.19 20.81
N ARG A 506 -24.08 10.09 21.48
CA ARG A 506 -23.92 9.95 22.94
C ARG A 506 -22.45 10.03 23.36
N LEU A 507 -21.54 9.58 22.50
CA LEU A 507 -20.09 9.67 22.71
C LEU A 507 -19.50 11.03 22.28
N ASP A 508 -20.35 11.95 21.79
CA ASP A 508 -19.93 13.23 21.22
C ASP A 508 -18.76 13.06 20.23
N SER A 509 -18.92 12.14 19.28
CA SER A 509 -17.84 11.78 18.36
C SER A 509 -17.61 12.78 17.23
N GLY A 510 -18.57 13.69 16.98
CA GLY A 510 -18.53 14.59 15.83
C GLY A 510 -18.71 13.90 14.47
N VAL A 511 -19.06 12.62 14.45
CA VAL A 511 -19.22 11.81 13.22
C VAL A 511 -20.68 11.76 12.79
N GLU A 512 -20.90 11.87 11.48
CA GLU A 512 -22.18 11.71 10.81
C GLU A 512 -22.15 10.46 9.91
N ILE A 513 -23.07 9.53 10.15
CA ILE A 513 -23.35 8.37 9.29
C ILE A 513 -24.29 8.84 8.18
N LEU A 514 -23.81 8.80 6.95
CA LEU A 514 -24.57 9.20 5.76
C LEU A 514 -25.44 8.05 5.23
N ALA A 515 -24.88 6.84 5.24
CA ALA A 515 -25.59 5.65 4.82
C ALA A 515 -25.01 4.42 5.51
N THR A 516 -25.88 3.45 5.76
CA THR A 516 -25.49 2.08 6.11
C THR A 516 -25.95 1.18 4.97
N VAL A 517 -25.06 0.34 4.47
CA VAL A 517 -25.34 -0.54 3.34
C VAL A 517 -25.12 -1.98 3.80
N VAL A 518 -26.19 -2.77 3.74
CA VAL A 518 -26.15 -4.22 4.00
C VAL A 518 -26.05 -4.93 2.66
N GLU A 519 -24.83 -5.25 2.25
CA GLU A 519 -24.58 -5.80 0.91
C GLU A 519 -25.07 -7.25 0.82
N ALA A 520 -24.73 -8.08 1.81
CA ALA A 520 -25.11 -9.48 1.84
C ALA A 520 -25.33 -9.98 3.27
N ILE A 521 -26.30 -10.90 3.42
CA ILE A 521 -26.48 -11.74 4.60
C ILE A 521 -26.67 -13.16 4.08
N HIS A 522 -25.82 -14.09 4.50
CA HIS A 522 -25.91 -15.48 4.10
C HIS A 522 -25.39 -16.43 5.19
N PRO A 523 -25.81 -17.70 5.20
CA PRO A 523 -25.16 -18.72 5.99
C PRO A 523 -23.67 -18.82 5.62
N PRO A 524 -22.79 -19.30 6.53
CA PRO A 524 -21.39 -19.56 6.21
C PRO A 524 -21.25 -20.43 4.97
N ALA A 525 -20.22 -20.19 4.15
CA ALA A 525 -20.04 -20.88 2.86
C ALA A 525 -20.12 -22.41 2.96
N GLY A 526 -19.56 -23.00 4.02
CA GLY A 526 -19.62 -24.45 4.27
C GLY A 526 -21.04 -25.01 4.52
N ALA A 527 -22.02 -24.17 4.86
CA ALA A 527 -23.40 -24.54 5.11
C ALA A 527 -24.38 -24.12 3.99
N ALA A 528 -23.95 -23.31 3.02
CA ALA A 528 -24.83 -22.75 1.98
C ALA A 528 -25.58 -23.84 1.19
N ASN A 529 -24.89 -24.89 0.76
CA ASN A 529 -25.51 -26.01 0.03
C ASN A 529 -26.56 -26.77 0.85
N ALA A 530 -26.32 -26.94 2.16
CA ALA A 530 -27.28 -27.59 3.05
C ALA A 530 -28.54 -26.73 3.22
N TYR A 531 -28.39 -25.41 3.36
CA TYR A 531 -29.52 -24.48 3.40
C TYR A 531 -30.33 -24.50 2.09
N HIS A 532 -29.67 -24.43 0.94
CA HIS A 532 -30.34 -24.53 -0.36
C HIS A 532 -31.14 -25.84 -0.49
N ALA A 533 -30.59 -26.97 0.00
CA ALA A 533 -31.29 -28.24 -0.01
C ALA A 533 -32.56 -28.24 0.87
N VAL A 534 -32.51 -27.62 2.06
CA VAL A 534 -33.69 -27.47 2.93
C VAL A 534 -34.76 -26.61 2.27
N GLN A 535 -34.38 -25.46 1.70
CA GLN A 535 -35.32 -24.59 0.97
C GLN A 535 -35.95 -25.32 -0.22
N ALA A 536 -35.14 -26.02 -1.01
CA ALA A 536 -35.62 -26.80 -2.15
C ALA A 536 -36.60 -27.90 -1.71
N ALA A 537 -36.33 -28.58 -0.60
CA ALA A 537 -37.22 -29.59 -0.03
C ALA A 537 -38.55 -28.97 0.46
N GLN A 538 -38.51 -27.80 1.11
CA GLN A 538 -39.71 -27.11 1.58
C GLN A 538 -40.58 -26.61 0.41
N ILE A 539 -39.98 -26.01 -0.61
CA ILE A 539 -40.66 -25.62 -1.86
C ILE A 539 -41.27 -26.86 -2.53
N GLY A 540 -40.50 -27.95 -2.62
CA GLY A 540 -40.97 -29.22 -3.18
C GLY A 540 -42.17 -29.79 -2.43
N ALA A 541 -42.13 -29.79 -1.09
CA ALA A 541 -43.24 -30.24 -0.25
C ALA A 541 -44.49 -29.37 -0.45
N GLN A 542 -44.33 -28.04 -0.46
CA GLN A 542 -45.44 -27.11 -0.68
C GLN A 542 -46.05 -27.24 -2.08
N ALA A 543 -45.22 -27.48 -3.10
CA ALA A 543 -45.66 -27.75 -4.46
C ALA A 543 -46.46 -29.05 -4.55
N LEU A 544 -46.00 -30.12 -3.90
CA LEU A 544 -46.73 -31.39 -3.82
C LEU A 544 -48.09 -31.22 -3.12
N ILE A 545 -48.13 -30.55 -1.97
CA ILE A 545 -49.38 -30.26 -1.25
C ILE A 545 -50.35 -29.48 -2.13
N SER A 546 -49.86 -28.44 -2.81
CA SER A 546 -50.69 -27.60 -3.69
C SER A 546 -51.22 -28.39 -4.88
N ARG A 547 -50.40 -29.27 -5.47
CA ARG A 547 -50.81 -30.18 -6.56
C ARG A 547 -51.89 -31.16 -6.11
N GLU A 548 -51.70 -31.82 -4.97
CA GLU A 548 -52.69 -32.78 -4.46
C GLU A 548 -54.00 -32.08 -4.04
N ARG A 549 -53.95 -30.85 -3.50
CA ARG A 549 -55.14 -30.02 -3.27
C ARG A 549 -55.88 -29.69 -4.55
N GLY A 550 -55.16 -29.37 -5.63
CA GLY A 550 -55.73 -29.16 -6.96
C GLY A 550 -56.44 -30.42 -7.46
N ALA A 551 -55.75 -31.57 -7.44
CA ALA A 551 -56.31 -32.85 -7.89
C ALA A 551 -57.54 -33.28 -7.07
N ALA A 552 -57.53 -33.03 -5.75
CA ALA A 552 -58.69 -33.29 -4.89
C ALA A 552 -59.88 -32.39 -5.26
N SER A 553 -59.63 -31.10 -5.53
CA SER A 553 -60.67 -30.15 -5.96
C SER A 553 -61.26 -30.54 -7.31
N ASP A 554 -60.43 -30.95 -8.28
CA ASP A 554 -60.88 -31.41 -9.59
C ASP A 554 -61.79 -32.63 -9.49
N LYS A 555 -61.39 -33.63 -8.69
CA LYS A 555 -62.22 -34.83 -8.45
C LYS A 555 -63.54 -34.49 -7.76
N ALA A 556 -63.52 -33.60 -6.78
CA ALA A 556 -64.74 -33.17 -6.10
C ALA A 556 -65.69 -32.44 -7.07
N ASN A 557 -65.17 -31.54 -7.90
CA ASN A 557 -65.94 -30.81 -8.91
C ASN A 557 -66.52 -31.76 -9.97
N GLN A 558 -65.76 -32.75 -10.43
CA GLN A 558 -66.25 -33.77 -11.37
C GLN A 558 -67.37 -34.62 -10.75
N ALA A 559 -67.22 -35.05 -9.50
CA ALA A 559 -68.26 -35.81 -8.80
C ALA A 559 -69.55 -34.97 -8.64
N GLN A 560 -69.41 -33.69 -8.30
CA GLN A 560 -70.55 -32.76 -8.18
C GLN A 560 -71.23 -32.54 -9.53
N LEU A 561 -70.47 -32.36 -10.62
CA LEU A 561 -71.00 -32.24 -11.96
C LEU A 561 -71.80 -33.48 -12.36
N ASN A 562 -71.23 -34.67 -12.17
CA ASN A 562 -71.91 -35.94 -12.49
C ASN A 562 -73.20 -36.13 -11.68
N ALA A 563 -73.20 -35.76 -10.40
CA ALA A 563 -74.39 -35.81 -9.56
C ALA A 563 -75.48 -34.84 -10.06
N SER A 564 -75.11 -33.61 -10.43
CA SER A 564 -76.05 -32.64 -11.02
C SER A 564 -76.63 -33.15 -12.32
N VAL A 565 -75.79 -33.61 -13.26
CA VAL A 565 -76.24 -34.15 -14.55
C VAL A 565 -77.18 -35.33 -14.37
N ALA A 566 -76.87 -36.26 -13.47
CA ALA A 566 -77.73 -37.41 -13.18
C ALA A 566 -79.10 -36.98 -12.61
N HIS A 567 -79.10 -36.03 -11.68
CA HIS A 567 -80.33 -35.49 -11.09
C HIS A 567 -81.17 -34.72 -12.12
N ASP A 568 -80.53 -33.89 -12.93
CA ASP A 568 -81.18 -33.08 -13.96
C ASP A 568 -81.77 -33.96 -15.06
N GLN A 569 -81.04 -35.00 -15.49
CA GLN A 569 -81.54 -35.98 -16.45
C GLN A 569 -82.73 -36.77 -15.88
N ALA A 570 -82.64 -37.25 -14.63
CA ALA A 570 -83.76 -37.95 -13.99
C ALA A 570 -84.99 -37.05 -13.87
N SER A 571 -84.80 -35.79 -13.51
CA SER A 571 -85.87 -34.78 -13.43
C SER A 571 -86.49 -34.48 -14.79
N ALA A 572 -85.66 -34.38 -15.84
CA ALA A 572 -86.12 -34.18 -17.21
C ALA A 572 -86.96 -35.38 -17.69
N THR A 573 -86.44 -36.60 -17.55
CA THR A 573 -87.17 -37.82 -17.92
C THR A 573 -88.47 -37.99 -17.14
N ALA A 574 -88.47 -37.71 -15.83
CA ALA A 574 -89.69 -37.77 -15.02
C ALA A 574 -90.76 -36.78 -15.52
N ARG A 575 -90.36 -35.54 -15.86
CA ARG A 575 -91.27 -34.54 -16.44
C ARG A 575 -91.76 -34.93 -17.82
N GLU A 576 -90.89 -35.49 -18.67
CA GLU A 576 -91.24 -35.96 -20.01
C GLU A 576 -92.26 -37.12 -19.96
N VAL A 577 -92.05 -38.10 -19.07
CA VAL A 577 -92.99 -39.21 -18.84
C VAL A 577 -94.32 -38.70 -18.31
N LEU A 578 -94.30 -37.79 -17.33
CA LEU A 578 -95.52 -37.20 -16.78
C LEU A 578 -96.30 -36.42 -17.83
N ALA A 579 -95.63 -35.57 -18.62
CA ALA A 579 -96.25 -34.78 -19.67
C ALA A 579 -96.83 -35.68 -20.78
N THR A 580 -96.12 -36.75 -21.16
CA THR A 580 -96.61 -37.74 -22.14
C THR A 580 -97.84 -38.47 -21.61
N ALA A 581 -97.84 -38.90 -20.35
CA ALA A 581 -98.98 -39.55 -19.71
C ALA A 581 -100.20 -38.62 -19.60
N GLN A 582 -99.99 -37.35 -19.23
CA GLN A 582 -101.05 -36.32 -19.22
C GLN A 582 -101.61 -36.06 -20.62
N GLY A 583 -100.75 -36.00 -21.63
CA GLY A 583 -101.17 -35.87 -23.02
C GLY A 583 -102.03 -37.06 -23.47
N ALA A 584 -101.61 -38.29 -23.14
CA ALA A 584 -102.37 -39.50 -23.44
C ALA A 584 -103.72 -39.56 -22.71
N ASP A 585 -103.79 -39.15 -21.44
CA ASP A 585 -105.05 -39.08 -20.68
C ASP A 585 -106.03 -38.06 -21.27
N LEU A 586 -105.54 -36.87 -21.61
CA LEU A 586 -106.34 -35.84 -22.30
C LEU A 586 -106.84 -36.33 -23.66
N GLN A 587 -105.98 -36.97 -24.44
CA GLN A 587 -106.34 -37.54 -25.73
C GLN A 587 -107.41 -38.63 -25.57
N PHE A 588 -107.20 -39.59 -24.67
CA PHE A 588 -108.18 -40.64 -24.39
C PHE A 588 -109.51 -40.07 -23.90
N GLY A 589 -109.48 -39.06 -23.04
CA GLY A 589 -110.68 -38.35 -22.58
C GLY A 589 -111.46 -37.70 -23.73
N ALA A 590 -110.75 -37.02 -24.64
CA ALA A 590 -111.34 -36.43 -25.83
C ALA A 590 -111.90 -37.49 -26.79
N GLU A 591 -111.18 -38.58 -27.04
CA GLU A 591 -111.61 -39.70 -27.88
C GLU A 591 -112.86 -40.40 -27.30
N ARG A 592 -112.88 -40.65 -25.98
CA ARG A 592 -114.04 -41.22 -25.28
C ARG A 592 -115.28 -40.31 -25.42
N GLN A 593 -115.09 -39.00 -25.31
CA GLN A 593 -116.17 -38.03 -25.47
C GLN A 593 -116.65 -37.94 -26.93
N ALA A 594 -115.74 -38.00 -27.90
CA ALA A 594 -116.09 -38.06 -29.31
C ALA A 594 -116.88 -39.35 -29.63
N TYR A 595 -116.43 -40.49 -29.11
CA TYR A 595 -117.13 -41.77 -29.26
C TYR A 595 -118.53 -41.76 -28.64
N SER A 596 -118.71 -41.19 -27.44
CA SER A 596 -120.04 -41.12 -26.81
C SER A 596 -121.03 -40.28 -27.62
N SER A 597 -120.54 -39.27 -28.35
CA SER A 597 -121.37 -38.39 -29.19
C SER A 597 -121.69 -38.95 -30.59
N ALA A 598 -120.75 -39.66 -31.23
CA ALA A 598 -120.84 -40.06 -32.64
C ALA A 598 -120.81 -41.59 -32.87
N GLY A 599 -120.53 -42.38 -31.83
CA GLY A 599 -120.57 -43.84 -31.84
C GLY A 599 -119.79 -44.48 -32.99
N GLN A 600 -120.49 -45.23 -33.85
CA GLN A 600 -119.88 -45.99 -34.94
C GLN A 600 -119.25 -45.11 -36.02
N ALA A 601 -119.74 -43.87 -36.22
CA ALA A 601 -119.19 -42.95 -37.21
C ALA A 601 -117.76 -42.53 -36.85
N PHE A 602 -117.49 -42.26 -35.57
CA PHE A 602 -116.16 -41.94 -35.07
C PHE A 602 -115.18 -43.11 -35.25
N LEU A 603 -115.59 -44.34 -34.93
CA LEU A 603 -114.70 -45.51 -35.10
C LEU A 603 -114.34 -45.74 -36.56
N LEU A 604 -115.30 -45.56 -37.48
CA LEU A 604 -115.05 -45.67 -38.91
C LEU A 604 -114.09 -44.58 -39.39
N GLU A 605 -114.33 -43.32 -38.99
CA GLU A 605 -113.45 -42.20 -39.35
C GLU A 605 -112.05 -42.36 -38.76
N HIS A 606 -111.91 -42.78 -37.50
CA HIS A 606 -110.63 -43.03 -36.87
C HIS A 606 -109.90 -44.20 -37.54
N TYR A 607 -110.59 -45.29 -37.84
CA TYR A 607 -110.03 -46.42 -38.60
C TYR A 607 -109.55 -45.95 -39.97
N LEU A 608 -110.38 -45.23 -40.74
CA LEU A 608 -110.02 -44.73 -42.05
C LEU A 608 -108.88 -43.70 -41.98
N THR A 609 -108.82 -42.87 -40.94
CA THR A 609 -107.73 -41.91 -40.71
C THR A 609 -106.42 -42.63 -40.42
N ARG A 610 -106.42 -43.60 -39.50
CA ARG A 610 -105.23 -44.43 -39.20
C ARG A 610 -104.81 -45.29 -40.37
N LEU A 611 -105.78 -45.84 -41.10
CA LEU A 611 -105.55 -46.56 -42.34
C LEU A 611 -104.95 -45.62 -43.39
N ASN A 612 -105.43 -44.39 -43.52
CA ASN A 612 -104.89 -43.39 -44.45
C ASN A 612 -103.47 -42.95 -44.06
N GLU A 613 -103.21 -42.67 -42.79
CA GLU A 613 -101.87 -42.38 -42.27
C GLU A 613 -100.90 -43.54 -42.51
N GLY A 614 -101.33 -44.78 -42.26
CA GLY A 614 -100.52 -45.98 -42.45
C GLY A 614 -100.33 -46.39 -43.91
N LEU A 615 -101.37 -46.24 -44.74
CA LEU A 615 -101.34 -46.57 -46.17
C LEU A 615 -100.79 -45.45 -47.04
N GLY A 616 -100.65 -44.22 -46.51
CA GLY A 616 -100.16 -43.06 -47.25
C GLY A 616 -98.81 -43.27 -47.94
N ASN A 617 -98.00 -44.22 -47.45
CA ASN A 617 -96.71 -44.62 -48.04
C ASN A 617 -96.64 -46.10 -48.47
N ALA A 618 -97.76 -46.84 -48.51
CA ALA A 618 -97.77 -48.28 -48.81
C ALA A 618 -97.99 -48.58 -50.31
N LYS A 619 -97.22 -49.51 -50.88
CA LYS A 619 -97.41 -50.02 -52.26
C LYS A 619 -98.34 -51.24 -52.24
N LEU A 620 -99.53 -51.14 -52.81
CA LEU A 620 -100.60 -52.14 -52.67
C LEU A 620 -100.77 -53.02 -53.92
N LEU A 621 -101.07 -54.30 -53.71
CA LEU A 621 -101.59 -55.22 -54.72
C LEU A 621 -103.03 -55.56 -54.33
N ILE A 622 -104.00 -55.18 -55.15
CA ILE A 622 -105.42 -55.40 -54.87
C ILE A 622 -105.91 -56.60 -55.69
N LEU A 623 -106.40 -57.63 -55.01
CA LEU A 623 -106.97 -58.84 -55.61
C LEU A 623 -108.48 -58.80 -55.38
N ASP A 624 -109.28 -58.65 -56.45
CA ASP A 624 -110.74 -58.63 -56.31
C ASP A 624 -111.41 -59.35 -57.49
N HIS A 625 -112.09 -60.45 -57.18
CA HIS A 625 -112.90 -61.26 -58.09
C HIS A 625 -113.97 -60.50 -58.91
N ARG A 626 -114.31 -59.26 -58.56
CA ARG A 626 -115.27 -58.42 -59.31
C ARG A 626 -114.63 -57.62 -60.45
N LEU A 627 -113.30 -57.58 -60.53
CA LEU A 627 -112.56 -56.94 -61.61
C LEU A 627 -112.52 -57.90 -62.80
N GLY A 628 -113.38 -57.70 -63.81
CA GLY A 628 -113.62 -58.66 -64.89
C GLY A 628 -112.90 -58.37 -66.22
N GLY A 629 -112.35 -59.43 -66.84
CA GLY A 629 -111.78 -59.51 -68.19
C GLY A 629 -111.01 -60.83 -68.39
N ASP A 630 -110.58 -61.17 -69.61
CA ASP A 630 -109.84 -62.41 -69.97
C ASP A 630 -108.44 -62.58 -69.31
N ASN A 631 -108.10 -61.75 -68.31
CA ASN A 631 -106.86 -61.82 -67.53
C ASN A 631 -107.18 -61.95 -66.03
N ALA A 632 -106.22 -62.43 -65.23
CA ALA A 632 -106.39 -62.65 -63.78
C ALA A 632 -106.85 -61.36 -63.03
N PRO A 633 -107.74 -61.48 -62.03
CA PRO A 633 -108.45 -60.33 -61.42
C PRO A 633 -107.59 -59.59 -60.38
N THR A 634 -106.57 -58.86 -60.85
CA THR A 634 -105.58 -58.18 -60.00
C THR A 634 -105.32 -56.74 -60.46
N LEU A 635 -105.39 -55.76 -59.55
CA LEU A 635 -104.94 -54.38 -59.75
C LEU A 635 -103.64 -54.16 -58.96
N ASP A 636 -102.51 -54.19 -59.66
CA ASP A 636 -101.19 -54.02 -59.05
C ASP A 636 -100.78 -52.54 -59.06
N LEU A 637 -100.81 -51.89 -57.90
CA LEU A 637 -100.33 -50.52 -57.70
C LEU A 637 -98.84 -50.50 -57.30
N ARG A 638 -98.16 -51.65 -57.34
CA ARG A 638 -96.71 -51.72 -57.26
C ARG A 638 -96.12 -51.30 -58.61
N SER A 639 -95.09 -50.46 -58.59
CA SER A 639 -94.40 -49.98 -59.79
C SER A 639 -93.81 -51.13 -60.62
N PHE A 640 -94.32 -51.35 -61.83
CA PHE A 640 -93.76 -52.34 -62.77
C PHE A 640 -92.38 -51.89 -63.22
N THR A 641 -91.34 -52.67 -62.92
CA THR A 641 -89.98 -52.43 -63.43
C THR A 641 -89.82 -53.31 -64.67
N PRO A 642 -89.74 -52.77 -65.90
CA PRO A 642 -89.44 -53.57 -67.09
C PRO A 642 -88.07 -54.25 -66.94
N PRO A 643 -87.82 -55.40 -67.60
CA PRO A 643 -86.55 -56.12 -67.47
C PRO A 643 -85.39 -55.17 -67.82
N ALA A 644 -84.43 -55.08 -66.91
CA ALA A 644 -83.31 -54.15 -66.99
C ALA A 644 -82.46 -54.43 -68.25
N ASP A 645 -82.23 -53.39 -69.06
CA ASP A 645 -81.16 -53.37 -70.05
C ASP A 645 -79.81 -53.47 -69.30
N PRO A 646 -79.00 -54.52 -69.51
CA PRO A 646 -77.75 -54.73 -68.78
C PRO A 646 -76.67 -53.69 -69.11
N THR A 647 -76.92 -52.74 -70.02
CA THR A 647 -75.90 -51.79 -70.50
C THR A 647 -75.92 -50.40 -69.85
N ALA A 648 -76.87 -50.10 -68.94
CA ALA A 648 -76.92 -48.79 -68.28
C ALA A 648 -76.21 -48.79 -66.90
N PRO A 649 -75.12 -48.00 -66.72
CA PRO A 649 -74.35 -47.98 -65.47
C PRO A 649 -75.12 -47.27 -64.35
N ARG A 650 -75.22 -47.90 -63.17
CA ARG A 650 -75.78 -47.29 -61.96
C ARG A 650 -74.83 -46.23 -61.40
N LYS A 651 -75.29 -44.98 -61.34
CA LYS A 651 -74.70 -43.92 -60.50
C LYS A 651 -74.81 -44.34 -59.02
N ALA A 652 -73.67 -44.40 -58.34
CA ALA A 652 -73.60 -44.51 -56.89
C ALA A 652 -74.08 -43.20 -56.26
N ALA A 653 -75.06 -43.28 -55.36
CA ALA A 653 -75.46 -42.17 -54.50
C ALA A 653 -74.43 -42.02 -53.35
N GLN A 654 -74.07 -40.76 -53.07
CA GLN A 654 -73.26 -40.31 -51.94
C GLN A 654 -73.96 -40.49 -50.61
#